data_AF-G5J0T2-F1
#
_entry.id   AF-G5J0T2-F1
#
_cell.length_a   1.000
_cell.length_b   1.000
_cell.length_c   1.000
_cell.angle_alpha   90.00
_cell.angle_beta   90.00
_cell.angle_gamma   90.00
#
_symmetry.space_group_name_H-M   'P 1'
#
loop_
_entity.id
_entity.type
_entity.pdbx_description
1 polymer ?
#
loop_
_entity_poly.entity_id
_entity_poly.type
_entity_poly.pdbx_seq_one_letter_code
_entity_poly.pdbx_strand_id
1 'polypeptide(L)'
;MYAQPALFVIEYALAKLWMSWGIEPDVMLGHSIGEYVAATLAGVFSLEDALKIVYIRGKLMQNCDAGAMLSVALGEAEIQTYLTSDLSLAAVNAPQLCVVSGTETAIAQLQKDLENNNIACRLLHTSHAFHSEMMEPVLKEFSAEISNITLNAPQKLFISNVSGSWLTEKEATDPHYWSTHLRKTVRFADGIFELSKEPQRIFIEVGPGKTLSTLTQQNLGLNSEQVILTSLRHPKEEQSDITFILHSLGKLWQAGVTINWSGFYEEQPHYRLPLPTYPFERKRYWVDAQFNKPQEDAIAIYEDLEDWFYVPSWERNMAPLGIDWESMDKKGSSWLIFLDNQGIGANIADSLTKAGQEVLTVTPGEEFAETDYRCFSVNPDKKEDYQALAEDLGLRQLMPDFIVHLWNIDPEKTEFTVYQEQGFYSLLWLAQTYASSSPEIFIVTNGLYDLMGQEALIPEKMPILGLCQVINQEYPQIRCRNIDIEGENLLYSSKSRSPQPPLVRGASDTPDSPRRGSQEIGDRLIAEFLDPQKELIVAYRGIYRWQQTFKPISLKEPKKSNIKLRKGGNYLILGDLTNSLGRIFAQQVAATEDTTLLLVAHNSIPQKEEWINILTQNEIKESVAQEIRQIQELEAQGVNCLIFSPESDLNEVMGQVEEVHGVFYATPMSSPLSAAPIQLLERSQSEYNFQTKAKGLYPLAASLQDKKLDFVLVQSSLSAVLGGLGLGAYSGANRFLDAFVHQQNQISETPWISINWDACLSEEDKQRAMGLGSRLVPFALTPEEVRAVIDRVLASGLSSQIIVSKGDLEARLKGSTEVKLSPKTTAETGTEVNQNLAQYERPNLANEYVAPRNDMEEAIANIWQEILGVEPIGVNDSFFDLGGHSLLAIQALSRLKETFQVELSMGSLLYEAPTIAGIAEIIEQNQDESEDLAAISEVLAEIQSLSPEEVEEQLKEE
;
A
#
# COMPACT_ATOMS: atom_id res chain seq x y z
N MET A 1 -39.76 -0.30 17.13
CA MET A 1 -40.22 0.81 17.98
C MET A 1 -39.26 2.01 18.06
N TYR A 2 -37.96 1.85 18.34
CA TYR A 2 -37.06 2.99 18.67
C TYR A 2 -36.36 3.69 17.48
N ALA A 3 -36.27 3.06 16.31
CA ALA A 3 -35.51 3.61 15.18
C ALA A 3 -36.10 4.92 14.62
N GLN A 4 -37.42 5.02 14.43
CA GLN A 4 -38.04 6.23 13.86
C GLN A 4 -37.95 7.44 14.82
N PRO A 5 -38.22 7.31 16.13
CA PRO A 5 -37.97 8.40 17.08
C PRO A 5 -36.51 8.82 17.14
N ALA A 6 -35.56 7.88 17.10
CA ALA A 6 -34.13 8.21 17.13
C ALA A 6 -33.71 9.01 15.89
N LEU A 7 -34.16 8.59 14.71
CA LEU A 7 -33.91 9.28 13.45
C LEU A 7 -34.52 10.70 13.48
N PHE A 8 -35.79 10.83 13.87
CA PHE A 8 -36.44 12.14 14.02
C PHE A 8 -35.67 13.08 14.96
N VAL A 9 -35.23 12.60 16.12
CA VAL A 9 -34.51 13.42 17.11
C VAL A 9 -33.17 13.89 16.56
N ILE A 10 -32.43 13.02 15.86
CA ILE A 10 -31.14 13.39 15.24
C ILE A 10 -31.35 14.46 14.17
N GLU A 11 -32.27 14.25 13.24
CA GLU A 11 -32.56 15.21 12.17
C GLU A 11 -33.02 16.56 12.74
N TYR A 12 -33.94 16.55 13.72
CA TYR A 12 -34.43 17.76 14.36
C TYR A 12 -33.32 18.50 15.13
N ALA A 13 -32.48 17.79 15.88
CA ALA A 13 -31.39 18.38 16.64
C ALA A 13 -30.33 19.01 15.73
N LEU A 14 -29.97 18.34 14.64
CA LEU A 14 -29.03 18.88 13.65
C LEU A 14 -29.59 20.11 12.94
N ALA A 15 -30.88 20.09 12.55
CA ALA A 15 -31.53 21.26 11.98
C ALA A 15 -31.49 22.45 12.95
N LYS A 16 -31.83 22.21 14.23
CA LYS A 16 -31.76 23.23 15.28
C LYS A 16 -30.34 23.76 15.51
N LEU A 17 -29.34 22.88 15.42
CA LEU A 17 -27.93 23.28 15.51
C LEU A 17 -27.56 24.23 14.36
N TRP A 18 -27.88 23.88 13.12
CA TRP A 18 -27.63 24.76 11.97
C TRP A 18 -28.34 26.11 12.09
N MET A 19 -29.62 26.11 12.48
CA MET A 19 -30.40 27.33 12.72
C MET A 19 -29.79 28.18 13.84
N SER A 20 -29.25 27.57 14.90
CA SER A 20 -28.56 28.29 15.99
C SER A 20 -27.30 29.02 15.51
N TRP A 21 -26.64 28.48 14.48
CA TRP A 21 -25.51 29.11 13.79
C TRP A 21 -25.93 30.09 12.69
N GLY A 22 -27.23 30.42 12.61
CA GLY A 22 -27.79 31.37 11.65
C GLY A 22 -28.06 30.79 10.26
N ILE A 23 -27.92 29.49 10.08
CA ILE A 23 -28.22 28.79 8.82
C ILE A 23 -29.68 28.37 8.86
N GLU A 24 -30.54 29.29 8.41
CA GLU A 24 -31.99 29.06 8.30
C GLU A 24 -32.32 28.39 6.97
N PRO A 25 -33.12 27.30 6.96
CA PRO A 25 -33.56 26.71 5.70
C PRO A 25 -34.59 27.59 5.01
N ASP A 26 -34.34 27.92 3.74
CA ASP A 26 -35.32 28.58 2.87
C ASP A 26 -36.47 27.63 2.50
N VAL A 27 -36.14 26.35 2.32
CA VAL A 27 -37.05 25.27 1.99
C VAL A 27 -36.53 23.94 2.54
N MET A 28 -37.42 23.02 2.89
CA MET A 28 -37.07 21.67 3.37
C MET A 28 -37.68 20.60 2.46
N LEU A 29 -37.00 19.46 2.36
CA LEU A 29 -37.54 18.23 1.76
C LEU A 29 -37.14 17.07 2.67
N GLY A 30 -38.12 16.45 3.31
CA GLY A 30 -37.91 15.24 4.09
C GLY A 30 -38.02 14.00 3.21
N HIS A 31 -37.38 12.89 3.60
CA HIS A 31 -37.62 11.58 2.98
C HIS A 31 -38.36 10.68 3.97
N SER A 32 -39.59 10.27 3.63
CA SER A 32 -40.48 9.50 4.50
C SER A 32 -40.62 10.15 5.88
N ILE A 33 -39.98 9.59 6.91
CA ILE A 33 -40.01 10.12 8.28
C ILE A 33 -39.47 11.57 8.38
N GLY A 34 -38.53 11.95 7.52
CA GLY A 34 -37.99 13.31 7.50
C GLY A 34 -39.04 14.38 7.16
N GLU A 35 -40.16 14.02 6.52
CA GLU A 35 -41.24 14.99 6.27
C GLU A 35 -41.90 15.45 7.57
N TYR A 36 -41.97 14.58 8.59
CA TYR A 36 -42.46 14.97 9.91
C TYR A 36 -41.49 15.94 10.60
N VAL A 37 -40.18 15.81 10.36
CA VAL A 37 -39.18 16.76 10.86
C VAL A 37 -39.36 18.12 10.19
N ALA A 38 -39.49 18.14 8.85
CA ALA A 38 -39.76 19.35 8.08
C ALA A 38 -41.06 20.03 8.53
N ALA A 39 -42.13 19.27 8.73
CA ALA A 39 -43.41 19.77 9.23
C ALA A 39 -43.30 20.36 10.65
N THR A 40 -42.51 19.73 11.53
CA THR A 40 -42.28 20.22 12.90
C THR A 40 -41.47 21.52 12.88
N LEU A 41 -40.43 21.62 12.05
CA LEU A 41 -39.64 22.84 11.88
C LEU A 41 -40.45 23.97 11.23
N ALA A 42 -41.40 23.62 10.36
CA ALA A 42 -42.38 24.54 9.79
C ALA A 42 -43.52 24.90 10.76
N GLY A 43 -43.59 24.29 11.96
CA GLY A 43 -44.59 24.60 12.97
C GLY A 43 -45.96 23.95 12.76
N VAL A 44 -46.08 22.98 11.85
CA VAL A 44 -47.33 22.22 11.63
C VAL A 44 -47.71 21.43 12.89
N PHE A 45 -46.72 20.79 13.52
CA PHE A 45 -46.83 20.14 14.83
C PHE A 45 -45.89 20.79 15.85
N SER A 46 -46.24 20.71 17.13
CA SER A 46 -45.27 20.97 18.20
C SER A 46 -44.23 19.83 18.26
N LEU A 47 -43.04 20.07 18.82
CA LEU A 47 -42.03 19.02 19.00
C LEU A 47 -42.56 17.84 19.83
N GLU A 48 -43.33 18.14 20.88
CA GLU A 48 -43.91 17.12 21.75
C GLU A 48 -44.91 16.25 20.99
N ASP A 49 -45.76 16.88 20.16
CA ASP A 49 -46.76 16.16 19.37
C ASP A 49 -46.12 15.38 18.22
N ALA A 50 -45.08 15.93 17.58
CA ALA A 50 -44.33 15.23 16.55
C ALA A 50 -43.67 13.95 17.10
N LEU A 51 -43.07 14.00 18.28
CA LEU A 51 -42.53 12.81 18.94
C LEU A 51 -43.62 11.77 19.26
N LYS A 52 -44.80 12.21 19.70
CA LYS A 52 -45.97 11.32 19.88
C LYS A 52 -46.39 10.68 18.57
N ILE A 53 -46.52 11.45 17.48
CA ILE A 53 -46.90 10.96 16.16
C ILE A 53 -45.89 9.93 15.65
N VAL A 54 -44.59 10.23 15.73
CA VAL A 54 -43.53 9.33 15.26
C VAL A 54 -43.48 8.04 16.09
N TYR A 55 -43.71 8.14 17.40
CA TYR A 55 -43.84 6.95 18.25
C TYR A 55 -45.06 6.10 17.86
N ILE A 56 -46.23 6.72 17.71
CA ILE A 56 -47.47 6.04 17.32
C ILE A 56 -47.29 5.39 15.94
N ARG A 57 -46.73 6.12 14.97
CA ARG A 57 -46.38 5.63 13.64
C ARG A 57 -45.54 4.36 13.75
N GLY A 58 -44.41 4.42 14.45
CA GLY A 58 -43.52 3.27 14.63
C GLY A 58 -44.16 2.09 15.37
N LYS A 59 -45.05 2.35 16.33
CA LYS A 59 -45.79 1.32 17.07
C LYS A 59 -46.83 0.63 16.20
N LEU A 60 -47.63 1.39 15.45
CA LEU A 60 -48.66 0.85 14.58
C LEU A 60 -48.06 0.05 13.43
N MET A 61 -47.03 0.59 12.78
CA MET A 61 -46.34 -0.11 11.69
C MET A 61 -45.74 -1.46 12.14
N GLN A 62 -45.30 -1.56 13.40
CA GLN A 62 -44.78 -2.82 13.96
C GLN A 62 -45.88 -3.87 14.20
N ASN A 63 -47.16 -3.48 14.19
CA ASN A 63 -48.29 -4.39 14.29
C ASN A 63 -48.82 -4.86 12.91
N CYS A 64 -48.29 -4.32 11.82
CA CYS A 64 -48.57 -4.81 10.46
C CYS A 64 -47.87 -6.15 10.23
N ASP A 65 -48.37 -6.90 9.24
CA ASP A 65 -47.68 -8.11 8.79
C ASP A 65 -46.28 -7.78 8.24
N ALA A 66 -45.35 -8.72 8.43
CA ALA A 66 -44.00 -8.61 7.90
C ALA A 66 -44.00 -8.52 6.37
N GLY A 67 -43.07 -7.76 5.82
CA GLY A 67 -42.95 -7.52 4.39
C GLY A 67 -41.56 -7.02 4.05
N ALA A 68 -41.28 -6.90 2.76
CA ALA A 68 -39.96 -6.54 2.27
C ALA A 68 -40.01 -5.32 1.36
N MET A 69 -38.84 -4.72 1.15
CA MET A 69 -38.65 -3.60 0.23
C MET A 69 -37.41 -3.86 -0.63
N LEU A 70 -37.50 -3.56 -1.92
CA LEU A 70 -36.47 -3.80 -2.93
C LEU A 70 -36.16 -2.50 -3.64
N SER A 71 -34.90 -2.06 -3.60
CA SER A 71 -34.40 -0.98 -4.45
C SER A 71 -34.11 -1.52 -5.84
N VAL A 72 -34.57 -0.84 -6.89
CA VAL A 72 -34.50 -1.30 -8.27
C VAL A 72 -33.96 -0.19 -9.17
N ALA A 73 -32.96 -0.50 -9.99
CA ALA A 73 -32.35 0.41 -10.96
C ALA A 73 -33.21 0.58 -12.23
N LEU A 74 -34.46 1.01 -12.05
CA LEU A 74 -35.40 1.32 -13.12
C LEU A 74 -36.12 2.65 -12.84
N GLY A 75 -36.51 3.34 -13.91
CA GLY A 75 -37.40 4.49 -13.83
C GLY A 75 -38.85 4.08 -13.52
N GLU A 76 -39.66 5.04 -13.07
CA GLU A 76 -41.07 4.81 -12.69
C GLU A 76 -41.89 4.16 -13.81
N ALA A 77 -41.70 4.59 -15.05
CA ALA A 77 -42.45 4.07 -16.19
C ALA A 77 -42.14 2.58 -16.48
N GLU A 78 -40.90 2.16 -16.23
CA GLU A 78 -40.42 0.81 -16.51
C GLU A 78 -40.82 -0.14 -15.39
N ILE A 79 -40.59 0.26 -14.13
CA ILE A 79 -40.94 -0.57 -12.96
C ILE A 79 -42.45 -0.82 -12.88
N GLN A 80 -43.28 0.10 -13.39
CA GLN A 80 -44.74 -0.05 -13.42
C GLN A 80 -45.20 -1.33 -14.13
N THR A 81 -44.42 -1.83 -15.10
CA THR A 81 -44.73 -3.07 -15.83
C THR A 81 -44.53 -4.33 -14.98
N TYR A 82 -43.77 -4.23 -13.89
CA TYR A 82 -43.47 -5.33 -12.97
C TYR A 82 -44.36 -5.32 -11.72
N LEU A 83 -45.17 -4.27 -11.50
CA LEU A 83 -46.01 -4.16 -10.30
C LEU A 83 -47.26 -5.04 -10.42
N THR A 84 -47.41 -5.97 -9.48
CA THR A 84 -48.61 -6.80 -9.27
C THR A 84 -49.47 -6.23 -8.14
N SER A 85 -50.63 -6.83 -7.84
CA SER A 85 -51.50 -6.38 -6.74
C SER A 85 -50.82 -6.44 -5.37
N ASP A 86 -49.83 -7.31 -5.21
CA ASP A 86 -49.13 -7.52 -3.93
C ASP A 86 -47.86 -6.65 -3.79
N LEU A 87 -47.60 -5.79 -4.79
CA LEU A 87 -46.46 -4.90 -4.88
C LEU A 87 -46.92 -3.44 -5.02
N SER A 88 -46.28 -2.55 -4.27
CA SER A 88 -46.52 -1.11 -4.31
C SER A 88 -45.21 -0.38 -4.58
N LEU A 89 -45.26 0.67 -5.41
CA LEU A 89 -44.15 1.59 -5.57
C LEU A 89 -44.00 2.43 -4.28
N ALA A 90 -42.95 2.17 -3.52
CA ALA A 90 -42.71 2.79 -2.22
C ALA A 90 -42.03 4.16 -2.35
N ALA A 91 -41.07 4.30 -3.27
CA ALA A 91 -40.36 5.55 -3.50
C ALA A 91 -39.85 5.68 -4.93
N VAL A 92 -39.81 6.91 -5.43
CA VAL A 92 -39.05 7.31 -6.63
C VAL A 92 -37.92 8.20 -6.16
N ASN A 93 -36.71 7.64 -6.05
CA ASN A 93 -35.57 8.28 -5.41
C ASN A 93 -34.68 9.04 -6.42
N ALA A 94 -34.57 8.55 -7.66
CA ALA A 94 -33.89 9.21 -8.78
C ALA A 94 -34.53 8.77 -10.12
N PRO A 95 -34.19 9.39 -11.27
CA PRO A 95 -34.83 9.08 -12.55
C PRO A 95 -34.77 7.60 -12.97
N GLN A 96 -33.74 6.88 -12.52
CA GLN A 96 -33.50 5.46 -12.79
C GLN A 96 -33.35 4.64 -11.49
N LEU A 97 -33.95 5.09 -10.38
CA LEU A 97 -33.87 4.41 -9.10
C LEU A 97 -35.19 4.50 -8.32
N CYS A 98 -35.91 3.37 -8.28
CA CYS A 98 -37.18 3.22 -7.58
C CYS A 98 -37.05 2.22 -6.42
N VAL A 99 -37.98 2.28 -5.47
CA VAL A 99 -38.12 1.27 -4.41
C VAL A 99 -39.50 0.66 -4.48
N VAL A 100 -39.58 -0.66 -4.53
CA VAL A 100 -40.82 -1.44 -4.49
C VAL A 100 -40.97 -2.08 -3.12
N SER A 101 -42.20 -2.19 -2.63
CA SER A 101 -42.54 -2.76 -1.33
C SER A 101 -43.72 -3.70 -1.44
N GLY A 102 -43.72 -4.79 -0.69
CA GLY A 102 -44.82 -5.77 -0.73
C GLY A 102 -44.57 -6.97 0.15
N THR A 103 -45.35 -8.03 -0.05
CA THR A 103 -45.16 -9.28 0.68
C THR A 103 -43.77 -9.87 0.39
N GLU A 104 -43.18 -10.57 1.37
CA GLU A 104 -41.85 -11.18 1.20
C GLU A 104 -41.80 -12.08 -0.05
N THR A 105 -42.87 -12.84 -0.29
CA THR A 105 -43.00 -13.72 -1.45
C THR A 105 -43.06 -12.96 -2.77
N ALA A 106 -43.79 -11.84 -2.82
CA ALA A 106 -43.90 -11.05 -4.05
C ALA A 106 -42.61 -10.30 -4.35
N ILE A 107 -41.92 -9.79 -3.32
CA ILE A 107 -40.61 -9.14 -3.46
C ILE A 107 -39.54 -10.15 -3.90
N ALA A 108 -39.52 -11.36 -3.33
CA ALA A 108 -38.59 -12.40 -3.76
C ALA A 108 -38.83 -12.83 -5.23
N GLN A 109 -40.09 -12.92 -5.65
CA GLN A 109 -40.42 -13.21 -7.05
C GLN A 109 -40.01 -12.05 -7.96
N LEU A 110 -40.30 -10.80 -7.59
CA LEU A 110 -39.87 -9.62 -8.33
C LEU A 110 -38.35 -9.55 -8.47
N GLN A 111 -37.61 -9.80 -7.38
CA GLN A 111 -36.15 -9.82 -7.39
C GLN A 111 -35.65 -10.85 -8.41
N LYS A 112 -36.18 -12.07 -8.38
CA LYS A 112 -35.84 -13.11 -9.35
C LYS A 112 -36.17 -12.71 -10.79
N ASP A 113 -37.31 -12.08 -11.02
CA ASP A 113 -37.71 -11.63 -12.35
C ASP A 113 -36.81 -10.50 -12.87
N LEU A 114 -36.37 -9.58 -12.01
CA LEU A 114 -35.43 -8.51 -12.36
C LEU A 114 -34.03 -9.06 -12.62
N GLU A 115 -33.55 -9.99 -11.79
CA GLU A 115 -32.27 -10.70 -11.98
C GLU A 115 -32.26 -11.47 -13.31
N ASN A 116 -33.33 -12.18 -13.64
CA ASN A 116 -33.47 -12.88 -14.93
C ASN A 116 -33.43 -11.94 -16.14
N ASN A 117 -33.79 -10.67 -15.95
CA ASN A 117 -33.74 -9.64 -16.98
C ASN A 117 -32.48 -8.77 -16.90
N ASN A 118 -31.48 -9.14 -16.08
CA ASN A 118 -30.24 -8.41 -15.85
C ASN A 118 -30.44 -6.98 -15.33
N ILE A 119 -31.47 -6.75 -14.51
CA ILE A 119 -31.79 -5.45 -13.92
C ILE A 119 -31.30 -5.42 -12.47
N ALA A 120 -30.38 -4.51 -12.16
CA ALA A 120 -29.79 -4.41 -10.82
C ALA A 120 -30.86 -4.07 -9.78
N CYS A 121 -30.91 -4.86 -8.71
CA CYS A 121 -31.79 -4.62 -7.57
C CYS A 121 -31.14 -5.06 -6.25
N ARG A 122 -31.57 -4.47 -5.13
CA ARG A 122 -31.02 -4.72 -3.80
C ARG A 122 -32.12 -4.76 -2.76
N LEU A 123 -32.18 -5.84 -1.97
CA LEU A 123 -33.10 -5.95 -0.86
C LEU A 123 -32.71 -4.98 0.27
N LEU A 124 -33.67 -4.18 0.73
CA LEU A 124 -33.45 -3.20 1.79
C LEU A 124 -33.63 -3.84 3.17
N HIS A 125 -32.73 -3.51 4.10
CA HIS A 125 -32.80 -3.99 5.49
C HIS A 125 -33.95 -3.31 6.24
N THR A 126 -35.16 -3.84 6.05
CA THR A 126 -36.41 -3.36 6.63
C THR A 126 -37.22 -4.57 7.10
N SER A 127 -38.05 -4.37 8.13
CA SER A 127 -38.87 -5.45 8.71
C SER A 127 -40.28 -5.52 8.12
N HIS A 128 -40.70 -4.47 7.40
CA HIS A 128 -42.05 -4.33 6.87
C HIS A 128 -42.01 -3.57 5.55
N ALA A 129 -43.03 -3.80 4.71
CA ALA A 129 -43.22 -3.12 3.43
C ALA A 129 -43.82 -1.72 3.63
N PHE A 130 -42.97 -0.74 3.94
CA PHE A 130 -43.40 0.65 4.12
C PHE A 130 -43.86 1.29 2.80
N HIS A 131 -44.79 2.25 2.87
CA HIS A 131 -45.36 2.92 1.68
C HIS A 131 -46.03 1.93 0.71
N SER A 132 -46.79 0.97 1.27
CA SER A 132 -47.49 -0.08 0.52
C SER A 132 -48.92 -0.30 1.01
N GLU A 133 -49.68 -1.13 0.28
CA GLU A 133 -51.00 -1.61 0.72
C GLU A 133 -50.95 -2.37 2.06
N MET A 134 -49.81 -2.92 2.47
CA MET A 134 -49.66 -3.59 3.76
C MET A 134 -49.77 -2.63 4.95
N MET A 135 -49.72 -1.31 4.71
CA MET A 135 -49.98 -0.29 5.73
C MET A 135 -51.47 0.02 5.90
N GLU A 136 -52.35 -0.46 5.01
CA GLU A 136 -53.80 -0.19 5.06
C GLU A 136 -54.46 -0.49 6.42
N PRO A 137 -54.14 -1.61 7.13
CA PRO A 137 -54.78 -1.95 8.40
C PRO A 137 -54.63 -0.89 9.49
N VAL A 138 -53.55 -0.09 9.45
CA VAL A 138 -53.21 0.87 10.49
C VAL A 138 -53.58 2.31 10.15
N LEU A 139 -53.98 2.61 8.91
CA LEU A 139 -54.23 3.99 8.47
C LEU A 139 -55.37 4.68 9.23
N LYS A 140 -56.44 3.94 9.51
CA LYS A 140 -57.61 4.48 10.23
C LYS A 140 -57.27 4.84 11.68
N GLU A 141 -56.52 3.97 12.35
CA GLU A 141 -56.05 4.20 13.73
C GLU A 141 -55.06 5.36 13.76
N PHE A 142 -54.10 5.39 12.83
CA PHE A 142 -53.12 6.47 12.73
C PHE A 142 -53.78 7.84 12.46
N SER A 143 -54.76 7.90 11.55
CA SER A 143 -55.50 9.13 11.25
C SER A 143 -56.32 9.62 12.45
N ALA A 144 -56.90 8.71 13.24
CA ALA A 144 -57.63 9.05 14.47
C ALA A 144 -56.70 9.66 15.53
N GLU A 145 -55.49 9.13 15.68
CA GLU A 145 -54.48 9.68 16.60
C GLU A 145 -54.01 11.08 16.17
N ILE A 146 -53.77 11.29 14.87
CA ILE A 146 -53.40 12.62 14.34
C ILE A 146 -54.54 13.63 14.50
N SER A 147 -55.79 13.19 14.39
CA SER A 147 -56.96 14.06 14.60
C SER A 147 -57.08 14.59 16.04
N ASN A 148 -56.39 13.97 17.00
CA ASN A 148 -56.33 14.43 18.39
C ASN A 148 -55.24 15.51 18.61
N ILE A 149 -54.45 15.83 17.59
CA ILE A 149 -53.33 16.78 17.65
C ILE A 149 -53.73 18.07 16.94
N THR A 150 -53.23 19.20 17.46
CA THR A 150 -53.45 20.50 16.82
C THR A 150 -52.51 20.66 15.64
N LEU A 151 -53.06 20.68 14.43
CA LEU A 151 -52.33 20.93 13.19
C LEU A 151 -52.40 22.42 12.82
N ASN A 152 -51.26 23.00 12.47
CA ASN A 152 -51.17 24.40 12.06
C ASN A 152 -50.72 24.54 10.61
N ALA A 153 -51.05 25.67 9.98
CA ALA A 153 -50.49 26.01 8.68
C ALA A 153 -48.96 26.17 8.78
N PRO A 154 -48.19 25.68 7.79
CA PRO A 154 -46.73 25.74 7.81
C PRO A 154 -46.23 27.18 7.70
N GLN A 155 -45.27 27.54 8.56
CA GLN A 155 -44.60 28.84 8.58
C GLN A 155 -43.34 28.88 7.71
N LYS A 156 -42.82 27.71 7.33
CA LYS A 156 -41.70 27.53 6.40
C LYS A 156 -42.13 26.59 5.28
N LEU A 157 -41.57 26.80 4.10
CA LEU A 157 -41.89 25.99 2.92
C LEU A 157 -41.22 24.62 3.01
N PHE A 158 -41.95 23.58 2.62
CA PHE A 158 -41.39 22.26 2.40
C PHE A 158 -42.16 21.48 1.34
N ILE A 159 -41.49 20.49 0.76
CA ILE A 159 -42.04 19.65 -0.30
C ILE A 159 -42.75 18.43 0.30
N SER A 160 -43.96 18.15 -0.21
CA SER A 160 -44.75 16.96 0.10
C SER A 160 -44.13 15.71 -0.55
N ASN A 161 -43.95 14.63 0.21
CA ASN A 161 -43.55 13.34 -0.37
C ASN A 161 -44.66 12.70 -1.19
N VAL A 162 -45.93 13.06 -0.98
CA VAL A 162 -47.05 12.47 -1.72
C VAL A 162 -47.18 13.07 -3.11
N SER A 163 -47.05 14.39 -3.23
CA SER A 163 -47.22 15.09 -4.51
C SER A 163 -45.89 15.35 -5.24
N GLY A 164 -44.75 15.32 -4.54
CA GLY A 164 -43.46 15.76 -5.09
C GLY A 164 -43.37 17.27 -5.32
N SER A 165 -44.34 18.04 -4.79
CA SER A 165 -44.43 19.49 -4.94
C SER A 165 -44.70 20.17 -3.59
N TRP A 166 -44.86 21.49 -3.59
CA TRP A 166 -45.06 22.31 -2.39
C TRP A 166 -46.25 21.81 -1.55
N LEU A 167 -46.04 21.55 -0.26
CA LEU A 167 -47.14 21.18 0.64
C LEU A 167 -48.07 22.39 0.86
N THR A 168 -49.36 22.19 0.64
CA THR A 168 -50.35 23.25 0.87
C THR A 168 -50.79 23.32 2.34
N GLU A 169 -51.27 24.49 2.78
CA GLU A 169 -51.83 24.67 4.13
C GLU A 169 -52.97 23.68 4.43
N LYS A 170 -53.78 23.36 3.42
CA LYS A 170 -54.89 22.41 3.53
C LYS A 170 -54.39 20.99 3.75
N GLU A 171 -53.36 20.57 3.03
CA GLU A 171 -52.75 19.24 3.22
C GLU A 171 -52.06 19.15 4.58
N ALA A 172 -51.29 20.17 4.97
CA ALA A 172 -50.61 20.20 6.26
C ALA A 172 -51.56 20.06 7.46
N THR A 173 -52.75 20.67 7.36
CA THR A 173 -53.79 20.68 8.40
C THR A 173 -54.85 19.59 8.27
N ASP A 174 -54.67 18.65 7.34
CA ASP A 174 -55.56 17.52 7.15
C ASP A 174 -54.94 16.24 7.77
N PRO A 175 -55.53 15.67 8.85
CA PRO A 175 -55.09 14.39 9.40
C PRO A 175 -55.07 13.25 8.38
N HIS A 176 -55.89 13.32 7.33
CA HIS A 176 -55.93 12.31 6.28
C HIS A 176 -54.70 12.36 5.38
N TYR A 177 -54.10 13.54 5.16
CA TYR A 177 -52.85 13.68 4.42
C TYR A 177 -51.73 12.84 5.05
N TRP A 178 -51.56 12.93 6.36
CA TRP A 178 -50.53 12.19 7.10
C TRP A 178 -50.74 10.67 7.09
N SER A 179 -51.99 10.21 7.07
CA SER A 179 -52.31 8.80 6.81
C SER A 179 -52.03 8.37 5.36
N THR A 180 -52.28 9.27 4.40
CA THR A 180 -51.98 9.06 2.98
C THR A 180 -50.48 8.96 2.75
N HIS A 181 -49.70 9.83 3.41
CA HIS A 181 -48.24 9.83 3.41
C HIS A 181 -47.64 8.50 3.86
N LEU A 182 -48.22 7.87 4.89
CA LEU A 182 -47.76 6.57 5.38
C LEU A 182 -47.90 5.44 4.34
N ARG A 183 -48.86 5.55 3.43
CA ARG A 183 -49.15 4.54 2.39
C ARG A 183 -48.58 4.88 1.02
N LYS A 184 -48.63 6.14 0.59
CA LYS A 184 -48.32 6.52 -0.79
C LYS A 184 -46.82 6.59 -1.04
N THR A 185 -46.47 6.47 -2.31
CA THR A 185 -45.11 6.57 -2.84
C THR A 185 -44.43 7.87 -2.40
N VAL A 186 -43.19 7.77 -1.94
CA VAL A 186 -42.32 8.92 -1.65
C VAL A 186 -41.76 9.48 -2.97
N ARG A 187 -42.23 10.66 -3.36
CA ARG A 187 -41.85 11.41 -4.57
C ARG A 187 -40.59 12.27 -4.35
N PHE A 188 -39.48 11.64 -3.97
CA PHE A 188 -38.24 12.36 -3.65
C PHE A 188 -37.58 12.98 -4.89
N ALA A 189 -37.51 12.23 -5.99
CA ALA A 189 -36.95 12.72 -7.26
C ALA A 189 -37.70 13.96 -7.79
N ASP A 190 -39.04 13.91 -7.78
CA ASP A 190 -39.89 15.04 -8.16
C ASP A 190 -39.67 16.25 -7.24
N GLY A 191 -39.46 16.00 -5.95
CA GLY A 191 -39.10 17.04 -4.98
C GLY A 191 -37.76 17.69 -5.28
N ILE A 192 -36.70 16.92 -5.57
CA ILE A 192 -35.42 17.49 -5.98
C ILE A 192 -35.53 18.24 -7.31
N PHE A 193 -36.33 17.74 -8.26
CA PHE A 193 -36.61 18.44 -9.51
C PHE A 193 -37.34 19.77 -9.31
N GLU A 194 -38.34 19.83 -8.42
CA GLU A 194 -38.97 21.10 -8.03
C GLU A 194 -37.95 22.03 -7.39
N LEU A 195 -37.02 21.48 -6.61
CA LEU A 195 -36.01 22.28 -5.94
C LEU A 195 -34.89 22.79 -6.87
N SER A 196 -34.51 22.03 -7.88
CA SER A 196 -33.41 22.34 -8.81
C SER A 196 -33.73 23.47 -9.80
N LYS A 197 -35.01 23.85 -9.94
CA LYS A 197 -35.46 25.00 -10.74
C LYS A 197 -34.78 26.31 -10.33
N GLU A 198 -34.30 26.40 -9.09
CA GLU A 198 -33.46 27.50 -8.62
C GLU A 198 -31.99 27.04 -8.49
N PRO A 199 -31.11 27.41 -9.44
CA PRO A 199 -29.75 26.87 -9.52
C PRO A 199 -28.80 27.37 -8.42
N GLN A 200 -29.21 28.38 -7.63
CA GLN A 200 -28.39 28.93 -6.54
C GLN A 200 -28.58 28.20 -5.21
N ARG A 201 -29.48 27.21 -5.15
CA ARG A 201 -29.75 26.49 -3.91
C ARG A 201 -28.58 25.61 -3.48
N ILE A 202 -28.32 25.64 -2.19
CA ILE A 202 -27.36 24.76 -1.50
C ILE A 202 -28.18 23.70 -0.76
N PHE A 203 -27.81 22.43 -0.94
CA PHE A 203 -28.46 21.32 -0.27
C PHE A 203 -27.63 20.88 0.94
N ILE A 204 -28.29 20.75 2.09
CA ILE A 204 -27.69 20.22 3.31
C ILE A 204 -28.51 19.00 3.74
N GLU A 205 -27.90 17.82 3.71
CA GLU A 205 -28.48 16.62 4.31
C GLU A 205 -28.40 16.73 5.83
N VAL A 206 -29.58 16.77 6.46
CA VAL A 206 -29.75 16.87 7.90
C VAL A 206 -30.24 15.52 8.41
N GLY A 207 -29.30 14.62 8.70
CA GLY A 207 -29.57 13.24 9.12
C GLY A 207 -28.31 12.39 9.13
N PRO A 208 -28.42 11.10 9.50
CA PRO A 208 -27.28 10.19 9.53
C PRO A 208 -26.90 9.71 8.12
N GLY A 209 -25.62 9.85 7.77
CA GLY A 209 -25.04 9.29 6.54
C GLY A 209 -24.94 10.29 5.38
N LYS A 210 -24.92 9.74 4.16
CA LYS A 210 -24.72 10.47 2.89
C LYS A 210 -25.74 10.10 1.80
N THR A 211 -26.80 9.39 2.18
CA THR A 211 -27.71 8.74 1.23
C THR A 211 -28.52 9.78 0.48
N LEU A 212 -29.11 10.76 1.17
CA LEU A 212 -29.93 11.78 0.51
C LEU A 212 -29.06 12.71 -0.35
N SER A 213 -27.81 12.95 0.04
CA SER A 213 -26.84 13.70 -0.76
C SER A 213 -26.49 12.98 -2.06
N THR A 214 -26.23 11.67 -2.00
CA THR A 214 -25.99 10.85 -3.20
C THR A 214 -27.22 10.84 -4.12
N LEU A 215 -28.42 10.64 -3.57
CA LEU A 215 -29.67 10.69 -4.35
C LEU A 215 -29.88 12.07 -4.97
N THR A 216 -29.61 13.15 -4.23
CA THR A 216 -29.71 14.52 -4.75
C THR A 216 -28.72 14.73 -5.90
N GLN A 217 -27.47 14.28 -5.77
CA GLN A 217 -26.48 14.36 -6.86
C GLN A 217 -26.92 13.59 -8.10
N GLN A 218 -27.52 12.40 -7.95
CA GLN A 218 -28.04 11.61 -9.06
C GLN A 218 -29.19 12.31 -9.79
N ASN A 219 -30.06 13.04 -9.07
CA ASN A 219 -31.15 13.81 -9.67
C ASN A 219 -30.64 15.07 -10.39
N LEU A 220 -29.59 15.72 -9.89
CA LEU A 220 -29.02 16.93 -10.48
C LEU A 220 -28.05 16.66 -11.65
N GLY A 221 -27.45 15.47 -11.71
CA GLY A 221 -26.46 15.08 -12.71
C GLY A 221 -25.02 15.50 -12.37
N LEU A 222 -24.04 14.89 -13.04
CA LEU A 222 -22.59 15.07 -12.76
C LEU A 222 -22.06 16.47 -13.08
N ASN A 223 -22.76 17.24 -13.91
CA ASN A 223 -22.35 18.59 -14.34
C ASN A 223 -23.01 19.71 -13.52
N SER A 224 -23.72 19.39 -12.43
CA SER A 224 -24.36 20.41 -11.60
C SER A 224 -23.33 21.14 -10.74
N GLU A 225 -23.39 22.48 -10.75
CA GLU A 225 -22.55 23.35 -9.91
C GLU A 225 -23.16 23.58 -8.51
N GLN A 226 -24.31 22.98 -8.21
CA GLN A 226 -24.99 23.14 -6.92
C GLN A 226 -24.23 22.45 -5.78
N VAL A 227 -24.05 23.16 -4.67
CA VAL A 227 -23.32 22.65 -3.51
C VAL A 227 -24.21 21.69 -2.72
N ILE A 228 -23.73 20.47 -2.47
CA ILE A 228 -24.39 19.45 -1.65
C ILE A 228 -23.47 19.09 -0.47
N LEU A 229 -23.97 19.19 0.75
CA LEU A 229 -23.23 18.97 1.99
C LEU A 229 -24.00 18.04 2.92
N THR A 230 -23.28 17.35 3.81
CA THR A 230 -23.88 16.53 4.87
C THR A 230 -23.57 17.09 6.24
N SER A 231 -24.49 16.88 7.18
CA SER A 231 -24.35 17.32 8.57
C SER A 231 -23.51 16.37 9.43
N LEU A 232 -23.59 15.07 9.12
CA LEU A 232 -22.85 14.01 9.78
C LEU A 232 -21.98 13.27 8.77
N ARG A 233 -20.87 12.74 9.27
CA ARG A 233 -20.00 11.83 8.50
C ARG A 233 -20.67 10.49 8.29
N HIS A 234 -20.14 9.71 7.36
CA HIS A 234 -20.51 8.30 7.26
C HIS A 234 -19.93 7.52 8.48
N PRO A 235 -20.63 6.54 9.07
CA PRO A 235 -20.15 5.82 10.26
C PRO A 235 -18.75 5.18 10.11
N LYS A 236 -18.37 4.84 8.87
CA LYS A 236 -17.05 4.26 8.51
C LYS A 236 -15.93 5.29 8.30
N GLU A 237 -16.21 6.60 8.35
CA GLU A 237 -15.18 7.65 8.22
C GLU A 237 -14.54 7.94 9.59
N GLU A 238 -13.23 7.79 9.71
CA GLU A 238 -12.49 8.05 10.97
C GLU A 238 -12.17 9.54 11.18
N GLN A 239 -13.20 10.40 11.11
CA GLN A 239 -13.11 11.83 11.41
C GLN A 239 -13.97 12.18 12.62
N SER A 240 -13.59 13.18 13.41
CA SER A 240 -14.46 13.71 14.48
C SER A 240 -15.74 14.33 13.88
N ASP A 241 -16.91 14.01 14.44
CA ASP A 241 -18.20 14.58 14.03
C ASP A 241 -18.20 16.12 14.13
N ILE A 242 -17.54 16.67 15.16
CA ILE A 242 -17.31 18.11 15.31
C ILE A 242 -16.48 18.67 14.14
N THR A 243 -15.32 18.09 13.85
CA THR A 243 -14.50 18.54 12.71
C THR A 243 -15.26 18.45 11.38
N PHE A 244 -16.05 17.39 11.21
CA PHE A 244 -16.83 17.17 10.00
C PHE A 244 -17.88 18.27 9.80
N ILE A 245 -18.71 18.51 10.81
CA ILE A 245 -19.76 19.54 10.72
C ILE A 245 -19.16 20.95 10.60
N LEU A 246 -17.99 21.21 11.22
CA LEU A 246 -17.25 22.47 11.04
C LEU A 246 -16.69 22.64 9.62
N HIS A 247 -16.29 21.55 8.97
CA HIS A 247 -15.87 21.58 7.58
C HIS A 247 -17.06 21.88 6.66
N SER A 248 -18.22 21.28 6.90
CA SER A 248 -19.47 21.63 6.22
C SER A 248 -19.86 23.11 6.46
N LEU A 249 -19.72 23.62 7.69
CA LEU A 249 -19.92 25.04 8.02
C LEU A 249 -18.96 25.94 7.24
N GLY A 250 -17.70 25.55 7.12
CA GLY A 250 -16.69 26.26 6.32
C GLY A 250 -17.02 26.30 4.82
N LYS A 251 -17.50 25.19 4.26
CA LYS A 251 -17.97 25.12 2.87
C LYS A 251 -19.22 25.98 2.64
N LEU A 252 -20.15 26.02 3.59
CA LEU A 252 -21.29 26.94 3.54
C LEU A 252 -20.84 28.41 3.51
N TRP A 253 -19.87 28.76 4.36
CA TRP A 253 -19.29 30.10 4.36
C TRP A 253 -18.60 30.44 3.03
N GLN A 254 -17.87 29.51 2.43
CA GLN A 254 -17.26 29.66 1.09
C GLN A 254 -18.30 29.81 -0.02
N ALA A 255 -19.44 29.14 0.11
CA ALA A 255 -20.57 29.26 -0.80
C ALA A 255 -21.39 30.56 -0.59
N GLY A 256 -20.98 31.43 0.34
CA GLY A 256 -21.59 32.74 0.58
C GLY A 256 -22.68 32.77 1.64
N VAL A 257 -22.88 31.68 2.39
CA VAL A 257 -23.86 31.63 3.49
C VAL A 257 -23.35 32.46 4.67
N THR A 258 -24.23 33.33 5.20
CA THR A 258 -23.90 34.17 6.36
C THR A 258 -24.01 33.35 7.64
N ILE A 259 -22.91 33.24 8.39
CA ILE A 259 -22.87 32.51 9.66
C ILE A 259 -23.05 33.47 10.83
N ASN A 260 -23.94 33.13 11.76
CA ASN A 260 -24.06 33.79 13.06
C ASN A 260 -22.94 33.32 13.99
N TRP A 261 -21.76 33.93 13.86
CA TRP A 261 -20.62 33.62 14.70
C TRP A 261 -20.89 33.89 16.20
N SER A 262 -21.70 34.88 16.55
CA SER A 262 -22.10 35.10 17.95
C SER A 262 -22.87 33.92 18.54
N GLY A 263 -23.75 33.28 17.75
CA GLY A 263 -24.47 32.08 18.18
C GLY A 263 -23.57 30.84 18.21
N PHE A 264 -22.68 30.69 17.22
CA PHE A 264 -21.69 29.60 17.19
C PHE A 264 -20.78 29.57 18.45
N TYR A 265 -20.43 30.75 18.96
CA TYR A 265 -19.51 30.93 20.08
C TYR A 265 -20.20 31.09 21.45
N GLU A 266 -21.53 30.98 21.54
CA GLU A 266 -22.31 31.35 22.73
C GLU A 266 -21.92 30.59 24.01
N GLU A 267 -21.56 29.30 23.90
CA GLU A 267 -21.21 28.44 25.05
C GLU A 267 -19.72 28.47 25.44
N GLN A 268 -18.88 29.27 24.77
CA GLN A 268 -17.44 29.28 25.00
C GLN A 268 -16.94 30.58 25.66
N PRO A 269 -16.15 30.53 26.75
CA PRO A 269 -15.53 31.72 27.31
C PRO A 269 -14.43 32.23 26.37
N HIS A 270 -14.49 33.50 26.00
CA HIS A 270 -13.53 34.09 25.05
C HIS A 270 -12.72 35.23 25.65
N TYR A 271 -11.43 35.26 25.30
CA TYR A 271 -10.53 36.37 25.58
C TYR A 271 -10.50 37.30 24.36
N ARG A 272 -10.87 38.58 24.56
CA ARG A 272 -10.69 39.60 23.52
C ARG A 272 -9.20 39.89 23.33
N LEU A 273 -8.67 39.63 22.14
CA LEU A 273 -7.32 40.04 21.77
C LEU A 273 -7.37 41.49 21.24
N PRO A 274 -6.65 42.45 21.86
CA PRO A 274 -6.57 43.80 21.34
C PRO A 274 -5.77 43.78 20.03
N LEU A 275 -6.43 44.14 18.92
CA LEU A 275 -5.75 44.33 17.64
C LEU A 275 -5.03 45.68 17.63
N PRO A 276 -3.84 45.79 17.00
CA PRO A 276 -3.09 47.03 16.94
C PRO A 276 -3.88 48.10 16.17
N THR A 277 -4.00 49.29 16.76
CA THR A 277 -4.73 50.42 16.17
C THR A 277 -3.94 51.15 15.06
N TYR A 278 -2.71 50.70 14.77
CA TYR A 278 -1.80 51.34 13.82
C TYR A 278 -1.26 50.33 12.79
N PRO A 279 -1.55 50.50 11.47
CA PRO A 279 -1.24 49.53 10.43
C PRO A 279 0.24 49.18 10.22
N PHE A 280 1.17 49.92 10.82
CA PHE A 280 2.63 49.72 10.66
C PHE A 280 3.34 49.26 11.93
N GLU A 281 2.61 49.00 13.03
CA GLU A 281 3.19 48.35 14.20
C GLU A 281 3.33 46.84 13.89
N ARG A 282 4.53 46.43 13.46
CA ARG A 282 4.85 45.04 13.08
C ARG A 282 4.89 44.10 14.30
N LYS A 283 3.75 43.88 14.94
CA LYS A 283 3.55 42.83 15.95
C LYS A 283 2.59 41.79 15.41
N ARG A 284 3.04 40.53 15.45
CA ARG A 284 2.27 39.35 15.01
C ARG A 284 1.21 39.04 16.06
N TYR A 285 -0.06 39.21 15.70
CA TYR A 285 -1.23 38.95 16.57
C TYR A 285 -2.21 37.98 15.90
N TRP A 286 -1.71 37.04 15.10
CA TRP A 286 -2.54 35.92 14.66
C TRP A 286 -2.71 34.96 15.84
N VAL A 287 -3.92 34.41 15.99
CA VAL A 287 -4.05 33.06 16.55
C VAL A 287 -3.37 32.19 15.51
N ASP A 288 -2.08 31.90 15.72
CA ASP A 288 -1.42 30.86 14.95
C ASP A 288 -2.24 29.62 15.21
N ALA A 289 -3.04 29.24 14.23
CA ALA A 289 -3.86 28.07 14.36
C ALA A 289 -2.90 26.92 14.66
N GLN A 290 -3.05 26.30 15.83
CA GLN A 290 -2.57 24.95 16.05
C GLN A 290 -3.48 24.02 15.26
N PHE A 291 -3.47 24.20 13.94
CA PHE A 291 -3.73 23.11 13.04
C PHE A 291 -2.59 22.12 13.30
N ASN A 292 -2.84 21.10 14.12
CA ASN A 292 -2.32 19.78 13.76
C ASN A 292 -3.06 19.33 12.50
N LYS A 293 -2.83 20.05 11.39
CA LYS A 293 -2.77 19.39 10.10
C LYS A 293 -1.63 18.37 10.27
N PRO A 294 -1.78 17.11 9.87
CA PRO A 294 -0.66 16.49 9.19
C PRO A 294 -0.37 17.45 8.03
N GLN A 295 0.58 18.34 8.25
CA GLN A 295 1.19 19.06 7.17
C GLN A 295 1.99 17.96 6.46
N GLU A 296 1.36 17.26 5.51
CA GLU A 296 2.12 16.70 4.40
C GLU A 296 2.70 17.94 3.70
N ASP A 297 3.85 18.41 4.20
CA ASP A 297 4.68 19.34 3.45
C ASP A 297 4.88 18.67 2.09
N ALA A 298 4.33 19.27 1.03
CA ALA A 298 4.67 18.85 -0.31
C ALA A 298 6.20 18.92 -0.40
N ILE A 299 6.84 17.75 -0.46
CA ILE A 299 8.30 17.65 -0.43
C ILE A 299 8.80 18.45 -1.63
N ALA A 300 9.57 19.50 -1.35
CA ALA A 300 10.07 20.38 -2.38
C ALA A 300 10.90 19.58 -3.39
N ILE A 301 10.66 19.82 -4.68
CA ILE A 301 11.45 19.28 -5.77
C ILE A 301 12.55 20.31 -6.06
N TYR A 302 13.81 19.88 -5.99
CA TYR A 302 14.96 20.67 -6.37
C TYR A 302 14.96 20.87 -7.88
N GLU A 303 14.97 22.12 -8.33
CA GLU A 303 15.03 22.48 -9.74
C GLU A 303 16.42 22.20 -10.34
N ASP A 304 17.47 22.45 -9.56
CA ASP A 304 18.86 22.29 -9.99
C ASP A 304 19.36 20.87 -9.74
N LEU A 305 19.78 20.19 -10.82
CA LEU A 305 20.33 18.83 -10.77
C LEU A 305 21.57 18.73 -9.87
N GLU A 306 22.33 19.82 -9.71
CA GLU A 306 23.54 19.85 -8.87
C GLU A 306 23.27 19.49 -7.41
N ASP A 307 22.03 19.68 -6.92
CA ASP A 307 21.63 19.48 -5.53
C ASP A 307 20.89 18.15 -5.27
N TRP A 308 20.81 17.27 -6.26
CA TRP A 308 20.08 15.99 -6.13
C TRP A 308 20.86 14.88 -5.41
N PHE A 309 22.11 15.12 -5.05
CA PHE A 309 23.04 14.07 -4.66
C PHE A 309 23.24 13.99 -3.15
N TYR A 310 23.27 12.76 -2.64
CA TYR A 310 23.51 12.47 -1.23
C TYR A 310 24.51 11.33 -1.10
N VAL A 311 25.19 11.29 0.05
CA VAL A 311 26.01 10.14 0.46
C VAL A 311 25.58 9.67 1.86
N PRO A 312 25.64 8.36 2.15
CA PRO A 312 25.46 7.86 3.50
C PRO A 312 26.45 8.52 4.47
N SER A 313 26.00 8.82 5.67
CA SER A 313 26.83 9.39 6.72
C SER A 313 26.40 8.87 8.09
N TRP A 314 27.25 9.04 9.08
CA TRP A 314 27.00 8.55 10.44
C TRP A 314 27.30 9.65 11.45
N GLU A 315 26.35 9.89 12.33
CA GLU A 315 26.50 10.85 13.42
C GLU A 315 26.65 10.12 14.73
N ARG A 316 27.64 10.54 15.53
CA ARG A 316 27.87 9.97 16.85
C ARG A 316 26.91 10.58 17.85
N ASN A 317 26.14 9.72 18.50
CA ASN A 317 25.24 10.08 19.58
C ASN A 317 25.67 9.47 20.91
N MET A 318 25.09 9.98 22.00
CA MET A 318 25.28 9.40 23.32
C MET A 318 24.49 8.11 23.41
N ALA A 319 25.16 7.03 23.84
CA ALA A 319 24.49 5.79 24.19
C ALA A 319 23.63 6.00 25.46
N PRO A 320 22.53 5.24 25.62
CA PRO A 320 21.77 5.21 26.87
C PRO A 320 22.66 4.99 28.09
N LEU A 321 22.43 5.75 29.16
CA LEU A 321 23.24 5.69 30.38
C LEU A 321 22.72 4.56 31.29
N GLY A 322 23.14 3.33 31.01
CA GLY A 322 22.75 2.15 31.78
C GLY A 322 21.33 1.67 31.49
N ILE A 323 20.95 0.56 32.12
CA ILE A 323 19.64 -0.05 31.92
C ILE A 323 18.63 0.64 32.84
N ASP A 324 17.65 1.31 32.24
CA ASP A 324 16.53 1.91 32.96
C ASP A 324 15.44 0.86 33.23
N TRP A 325 15.67 0.02 34.23
CA TRP A 325 14.68 -0.98 34.67
C TRP A 325 13.38 -0.36 35.21
N GLU A 326 13.38 0.93 35.57
CA GLU A 326 12.20 1.61 36.11
C GLU A 326 11.22 2.05 35.02
N SER A 327 11.70 2.32 33.80
CA SER A 327 10.84 2.64 32.64
C SER A 327 10.14 1.43 32.03
N MET A 328 10.48 0.21 32.44
CA MET A 328 9.72 -0.98 32.09
C MET A 328 8.39 -1.00 32.85
N ASP A 329 7.38 -0.36 32.24
CA ASP A 329 6.02 -0.16 32.76
C ASP A 329 5.25 -1.47 33.03
N LYS A 330 5.77 -2.63 32.61
CA LYS A 330 5.14 -3.95 32.77
C LYS A 330 6.05 -4.91 33.55
N LYS A 331 5.69 -5.19 34.81
CA LYS A 331 6.12 -6.46 35.42
C LYS A 331 5.50 -7.60 34.60
N GLY A 332 6.34 -8.48 34.04
CA GLY A 332 5.89 -9.65 33.29
C GLY A 332 5.65 -9.44 31.80
N SER A 333 6.37 -8.51 31.13
CA SER A 333 6.38 -8.48 29.66
C SER A 333 7.04 -9.73 29.09
N SER A 334 6.53 -10.20 27.95
CA SER A 334 7.00 -11.41 27.27
C SER A 334 8.06 -11.09 26.23
N TRP A 335 9.21 -11.77 26.31
CA TRP A 335 10.37 -11.61 25.45
C TRP A 335 10.70 -12.93 24.75
N LEU A 336 10.71 -12.91 23.41
CA LEU A 336 11.13 -14.03 22.59
C LEU A 336 12.53 -13.75 22.02
N ILE A 337 13.53 -14.54 22.41
CA ILE A 337 14.94 -14.27 22.08
C ILE A 337 15.49 -15.40 21.21
N PHE A 338 15.84 -15.10 19.97
CA PHE A 338 16.53 -16.01 19.06
C PHE A 338 18.03 -15.96 19.36
N LEU A 339 18.55 -17.01 19.99
CA LEU A 339 19.88 -17.05 20.59
C LEU A 339 21.00 -17.18 19.54
N ASP A 340 22.07 -16.42 19.73
CA ASP A 340 23.34 -16.56 19.02
C ASP A 340 24.28 -17.58 19.67
N ASN A 341 25.34 -17.97 18.95
CA ASN A 341 26.34 -18.91 19.44
C ASN A 341 27.47 -18.24 20.26
N GLN A 342 27.48 -16.92 20.42
CA GLN A 342 28.47 -16.16 21.21
C GLN A 342 28.02 -15.90 22.66
N GLY A 343 26.78 -16.24 23.00
CA GLY A 343 26.19 -16.10 24.32
C GLY A 343 25.73 -14.68 24.65
N ILE A 344 25.54 -13.80 23.67
CA ILE A 344 25.00 -12.44 23.91
C ILE A 344 23.51 -12.54 24.27
N GLY A 345 22.73 -13.26 23.49
CA GLY A 345 21.30 -13.53 23.70
C GLY A 345 21.05 -14.27 25.01
N ALA A 346 21.92 -15.22 25.37
CA ALA A 346 21.84 -15.91 26.66
C ALA A 346 22.02 -14.94 27.85
N ASN A 347 22.97 -13.99 27.75
CA ASN A 347 23.13 -12.95 28.77
C ASN A 347 21.93 -12.00 28.84
N ILE A 348 21.35 -11.64 27.69
CA ILE A 348 20.14 -10.81 27.63
C ILE A 348 18.99 -11.53 28.33
N ALA A 349 18.77 -12.81 28.02
CA ALA A 349 17.77 -13.66 28.64
C ALA A 349 17.94 -13.74 30.16
N ASP A 350 19.17 -13.98 30.63
CA ASP A 350 19.51 -14.01 32.05
C ASP A 350 19.21 -12.69 32.77
N SER A 351 19.60 -11.57 32.17
CA SER A 351 19.39 -10.23 32.75
C SER A 351 17.91 -9.87 32.82
N LEU A 352 17.13 -10.14 31.77
CA LEU A 352 15.68 -9.92 31.73
C LEU A 352 14.94 -10.84 32.72
N THR A 353 15.35 -12.10 32.84
CA THR A 353 14.78 -13.04 33.82
C THR A 353 15.02 -12.58 35.25
N LYS A 354 16.25 -12.11 35.56
CA LYS A 354 16.58 -11.52 36.88
C LYS A 354 15.78 -10.25 37.18
N ALA A 355 15.39 -9.50 36.14
CA ALA A 355 14.50 -8.35 36.23
C ALA A 355 13.01 -8.72 36.33
N GLY A 356 12.66 -10.01 36.37
CA GLY A 356 11.29 -10.50 36.54
C GLY A 356 10.43 -10.44 35.28
N GLN A 357 11.05 -10.56 34.11
CA GLN A 357 10.35 -10.66 32.82
C GLN A 357 10.05 -12.11 32.44
N GLU A 358 9.07 -12.30 31.56
CA GLU A 358 8.75 -13.59 30.97
C GLU A 358 9.65 -13.80 29.75
N VAL A 359 10.63 -14.70 29.83
CA VAL A 359 11.61 -14.92 28.76
C VAL A 359 11.42 -16.30 28.15
N LEU A 360 11.39 -16.34 26.82
CA LEU A 360 11.38 -17.53 25.99
C LEU A 360 12.53 -17.46 25.00
N THR A 361 13.19 -18.58 24.74
CA THR A 361 14.37 -18.63 23.86
C THR A 361 14.18 -19.56 22.68
N VAL A 362 14.73 -19.18 21.53
CA VAL A 362 14.64 -19.95 20.29
C VAL A 362 16.05 -20.20 19.73
N THR A 363 16.33 -21.43 19.32
CA THR A 363 17.56 -21.82 18.62
C THR A 363 17.25 -22.39 17.23
N PRO A 364 18.17 -22.30 16.25
CA PRO A 364 17.98 -22.99 14.96
C PRO A 364 17.88 -24.51 15.18
N GLY A 365 16.94 -25.17 14.50
CA GLY A 365 16.77 -26.62 14.50
C GLY A 365 16.26 -27.16 13.17
N GLU A 366 16.00 -28.47 13.09
CA GLU A 366 15.47 -29.10 11.86
C GLU A 366 13.93 -28.96 11.73
N GLU A 367 13.26 -28.83 12.87
CA GLU A 367 11.80 -28.74 13.03
C GLU A 367 11.42 -27.97 14.32
N PHE A 368 10.14 -27.61 14.42
CA PHE A 368 9.56 -27.06 15.64
C PHE A 368 9.55 -28.09 16.77
N ALA A 369 10.22 -27.75 17.88
CA ALA A 369 10.17 -28.54 19.11
C ALA A 369 10.40 -27.67 20.36
N GLU A 370 9.74 -27.99 21.46
CA GLU A 370 10.13 -27.47 22.79
C GLU A 370 11.27 -28.36 23.32
N THR A 371 12.48 -27.81 23.36
CA THR A 371 13.71 -28.54 23.73
C THR A 371 13.93 -28.58 25.24
N ASP A 372 13.43 -27.57 25.96
CA ASP A 372 13.39 -27.49 27.43
C ASP A 372 12.27 -26.51 27.84
N TYR A 373 12.00 -26.35 29.13
CA TYR A 373 10.99 -25.42 29.63
C TYR A 373 11.22 -23.99 29.09
N ARG A 374 10.32 -23.54 28.20
CA ARG A 374 10.38 -22.23 27.51
C ARG A 374 11.56 -22.06 26.54
N CYS A 375 12.16 -23.16 26.12
CA CYS A 375 13.21 -23.21 25.11
C CYS A 375 12.67 -23.94 23.88
N PHE A 376 12.75 -23.31 22.71
CA PHE A 376 12.21 -23.84 21.47
C PHE A 376 13.30 -23.97 20.41
N SER A 377 13.15 -24.91 19.50
CA SER A 377 13.85 -24.94 18.22
C SER A 377 12.86 -24.69 17.09
N VAL A 378 13.30 -23.97 16.06
CA VAL A 378 12.56 -23.82 14.79
C VAL A 378 13.52 -23.94 13.62
N ASN A 379 13.05 -24.46 12.50
CA ASN A 379 13.79 -24.40 11.25
C ASN A 379 13.76 -22.97 10.69
N PRO A 380 14.92 -22.30 10.51
CA PRO A 380 14.97 -20.93 10.01
C PRO A 380 14.26 -20.73 8.66
N ASP A 381 14.20 -21.79 7.86
CA ASP A 381 13.73 -21.78 6.48
C ASP A 381 12.28 -22.26 6.31
N LYS A 382 11.60 -22.69 7.38
CA LYS A 382 10.21 -23.18 7.30
C LYS A 382 9.26 -22.24 8.02
N LYS A 383 8.37 -21.60 7.27
CA LYS A 383 7.31 -20.72 7.79
C LYS A 383 6.42 -21.44 8.81
N GLU A 384 6.12 -22.71 8.58
CA GLU A 384 5.23 -23.53 9.39
C GLU A 384 5.73 -23.67 10.83
N ASP A 385 7.05 -23.71 11.04
CA ASP A 385 7.63 -23.82 12.38
C ASP A 385 7.43 -22.53 13.21
N TYR A 386 7.44 -21.36 12.55
CA TYR A 386 7.13 -20.09 13.20
C TYR A 386 5.65 -19.99 13.57
N GLN A 387 4.77 -20.49 12.69
CA GLN A 387 3.33 -20.57 12.96
C GLN A 387 3.05 -21.52 14.14
N ALA A 388 3.67 -22.70 14.16
CA ALA A 388 3.55 -23.66 15.26
C ALA A 388 4.05 -23.07 16.58
N LEU A 389 5.15 -22.33 16.56
CA LEU A 389 5.63 -21.57 17.72
C LEU A 389 4.58 -20.56 18.19
N ALA A 390 4.05 -19.72 17.30
CA ALA A 390 3.04 -18.72 17.66
C ALA A 390 1.74 -19.33 18.20
N GLU A 391 1.29 -20.46 17.65
CA GLU A 391 0.15 -21.21 18.14
C GLU A 391 0.37 -21.74 19.56
N ASP A 392 1.52 -22.35 19.84
CA ASP A 392 1.89 -22.83 21.18
C ASP A 392 1.95 -21.67 22.18
N LEU A 393 2.58 -20.55 21.81
CA LEU A 393 2.65 -19.35 22.67
C LEU A 393 1.28 -18.74 22.92
N GLY A 394 0.41 -18.71 21.91
CA GLY A 394 -0.97 -18.25 22.01
C GLY A 394 -1.79 -19.08 23.00
N LEU A 395 -1.69 -20.42 22.93
CA LEU A 395 -2.34 -21.34 23.87
C LEU A 395 -1.86 -21.14 25.31
N ARG A 396 -0.59 -20.78 25.49
CA ARG A 396 0.02 -20.51 26.81
C ARG A 396 -0.21 -19.08 27.31
N GLN A 397 -0.83 -18.21 26.51
CA GLN A 397 -0.96 -16.77 26.78
C GLN A 397 0.40 -16.08 27.00
N LEU A 398 1.41 -16.50 26.25
CA LEU A 398 2.79 -16.01 26.33
C LEU A 398 3.23 -15.29 25.05
N MET A 399 2.27 -14.75 24.27
CA MET A 399 2.59 -13.98 23.06
C MET A 399 3.60 -12.86 23.37
N PRO A 400 4.68 -12.70 22.56
CA PRO A 400 5.75 -11.77 22.87
C PRO A 400 5.30 -10.31 22.71
N ASP A 401 5.65 -9.48 23.69
CA ASP A 401 5.66 -8.02 23.52
C ASP A 401 6.91 -7.60 22.71
N PHE A 402 8.02 -8.31 22.92
CA PHE A 402 9.33 -8.01 22.35
C PHE A 402 9.96 -9.26 21.73
N ILE A 403 10.57 -9.09 20.56
CA ILE A 403 11.34 -10.13 19.88
C ILE A 403 12.77 -9.64 19.68
N VAL A 404 13.76 -10.40 20.12
CA VAL A 404 15.18 -10.11 19.87
C VAL A 404 15.75 -11.19 18.96
N HIS A 405 16.24 -10.78 17.81
CA HIS A 405 16.77 -11.66 16.77
C HIS A 405 18.28 -11.50 16.63
N LEU A 406 19.05 -12.53 17.02
CA LEU A 406 20.52 -12.48 17.05
C LEU A 406 21.22 -13.46 16.10
N TRP A 407 20.52 -14.17 15.21
CA TRP A 407 21.18 -15.20 14.37
C TRP A 407 22.17 -14.62 13.35
N ASN A 408 22.07 -13.34 13.00
CA ASN A 408 22.99 -12.69 12.06
C ASN A 408 24.24 -12.05 12.70
N ILE A 409 24.63 -12.44 13.92
CA ILE A 409 25.88 -11.95 14.55
C ILE A 409 27.05 -12.94 14.48
N ASP A 410 26.80 -14.20 14.13
CA ASP A 410 27.85 -15.21 14.14
C ASP A 410 28.89 -14.93 13.02
N PRO A 411 30.19 -15.13 13.31
CA PRO A 411 31.30 -14.70 12.44
C PRO A 411 31.68 -15.74 11.37
N GLU A 412 31.03 -16.90 11.33
CA GLU A 412 31.40 -17.95 10.38
C GLU A 412 31.16 -17.50 8.94
N LYS A 413 32.14 -17.74 8.05
CA LYS A 413 31.95 -17.54 6.61
C LYS A 413 30.99 -18.60 6.08
N THR A 414 29.70 -18.31 6.18
CA THR A 414 28.62 -19.12 5.62
C THR A 414 28.26 -18.63 4.21
N GLU A 415 27.64 -19.51 3.43
CA GLU A 415 27.14 -19.16 2.10
C GLU A 415 26.04 -18.10 2.18
N PHE A 416 25.85 -17.32 1.10
CA PHE A 416 24.81 -16.30 1.00
C PHE A 416 23.43 -16.82 1.45
N THR A 417 23.08 -18.06 1.05
CA THR A 417 21.83 -18.73 1.37
C THR A 417 21.59 -18.85 2.87
N VAL A 418 22.62 -19.25 3.63
CA VAL A 418 22.51 -19.44 5.09
C VAL A 418 22.22 -18.10 5.79
N TYR A 419 22.85 -17.00 5.34
CA TYR A 419 22.55 -15.67 5.86
C TYR A 419 21.14 -15.19 5.52
N GLN A 420 20.57 -15.63 4.39
CA GLN A 420 19.18 -15.32 4.07
C GLN A 420 18.24 -16.15 4.93
N GLU A 421 18.48 -17.45 5.09
CA GLU A 421 17.64 -18.35 5.91
C GLU A 421 17.58 -17.91 7.37
N GLN A 422 18.75 -17.67 7.97
CA GLN A 422 18.84 -17.26 9.36
C GLN A 422 18.49 -15.78 9.57
N GLY A 423 18.58 -14.94 8.53
CA GLY A 423 18.33 -13.51 8.61
C GLY A 423 17.02 -13.10 7.93
N PHE A 424 17.08 -12.90 6.62
CA PHE A 424 15.98 -12.34 5.82
C PHE A 424 14.69 -13.18 5.92
N TYR A 425 14.77 -14.49 5.70
CA TYR A 425 13.61 -15.39 5.73
C TYR A 425 13.08 -15.58 7.14
N SER A 426 13.97 -15.78 8.13
CA SER A 426 13.57 -15.80 9.53
C SER A 426 12.77 -14.55 9.95
N LEU A 427 13.23 -13.37 9.56
CA LEU A 427 12.50 -12.11 9.81
C LEU A 427 11.19 -12.02 9.03
N LEU A 428 11.15 -12.51 7.79
CA LEU A 428 9.94 -12.56 6.97
C LEU A 428 8.86 -13.42 7.64
N TRP A 429 9.23 -14.61 8.11
CA TRP A 429 8.32 -15.52 8.80
C TRP A 429 7.83 -14.92 10.13
N LEU A 430 8.71 -14.24 10.87
CA LEU A 430 8.31 -13.49 12.06
C LEU A 430 7.30 -12.39 11.75
N ALA A 431 7.55 -11.56 10.73
CA ALA A 431 6.66 -10.48 10.35
C ALA A 431 5.28 -11.00 9.91
N GLN A 432 5.24 -12.04 9.06
CA GLN A 432 3.99 -12.65 8.60
C GLN A 432 3.20 -13.32 9.73
N THR A 433 3.89 -13.97 10.68
CA THR A 433 3.26 -14.72 11.77
C THR A 433 2.72 -13.80 12.86
N TYR A 434 3.50 -12.78 13.24
CA TYR A 434 3.19 -11.91 14.38
C TYR A 434 2.53 -10.56 13.98
N ALA A 435 2.11 -10.42 12.71
CA ALA A 435 1.45 -9.22 12.17
C ALA A 435 0.28 -8.70 13.04
N SER A 436 -0.48 -9.63 13.65
CA SER A 436 -1.67 -9.30 14.46
C SER A 436 -1.34 -8.96 15.91
N SER A 437 -0.26 -9.51 16.48
CA SER A 437 0.15 -9.28 17.88
C SER A 437 0.97 -8.01 18.09
N SER A 438 1.47 -7.40 17.02
CA SER A 438 2.18 -6.11 17.05
C SER A 438 3.40 -6.05 17.98
N PRO A 439 4.32 -7.04 18.00
CA PRO A 439 5.51 -6.98 18.84
C PRO A 439 6.48 -5.89 18.36
N GLU A 440 7.34 -5.41 19.26
CA GLU A 440 8.55 -4.69 18.85
C GLU A 440 9.68 -5.70 18.58
N ILE A 441 10.32 -5.58 17.41
CA ILE A 441 11.33 -6.51 16.90
C ILE A 441 12.69 -5.81 16.86
N PHE A 442 13.69 -6.43 17.49
CA PHE A 442 15.08 -6.00 17.51
C PHE A 442 15.94 -6.97 16.72
N ILE A 443 16.55 -6.51 15.64
CA ILE A 443 17.47 -7.30 14.83
C ILE A 443 18.89 -6.88 15.19
N VAL A 444 19.66 -7.79 15.77
CA VAL A 444 21.07 -7.56 16.10
C VAL A 444 21.94 -8.17 15.02
N THR A 445 22.82 -7.38 14.42
CA THR A 445 23.72 -7.79 13.34
C THR A 445 25.15 -7.42 13.65
N ASN A 446 26.11 -7.94 12.88
CA ASN A 446 27.46 -7.40 12.83
C ASN A 446 27.99 -7.36 11.40
N GLY A 447 29.03 -6.55 11.18
CA GLY A 447 29.72 -6.48 9.88
C GLY A 447 28.89 -5.81 8.78
N LEU A 448 27.84 -5.07 9.12
CA LEU A 448 27.05 -4.34 8.12
C LEU A 448 27.74 -3.04 7.69
N TYR A 449 28.36 -2.32 8.61
CA TYR A 449 28.87 -0.97 8.33
C TYR A 449 30.34 -0.79 8.67
N ASP A 450 31.04 -0.02 7.84
CA ASP A 450 32.41 0.43 8.09
C ASP A 450 32.35 1.88 8.59
N LEU A 451 32.60 2.06 9.89
CA LEU A 451 32.50 3.36 10.56
C LEU A 451 33.88 3.90 10.95
N MET A 452 34.84 3.01 11.20
CA MET A 452 36.18 3.34 11.66
C MET A 452 37.26 3.05 10.60
N GLY A 453 36.89 2.51 9.44
CA GLY A 453 37.80 2.17 8.33
C GLY A 453 38.52 0.83 8.54
N GLN A 454 38.09 0.01 9.49
CA GLN A 454 38.78 -1.23 9.87
C GLN A 454 37.83 -2.43 9.95
N GLU A 455 36.53 -2.20 9.83
CA GLU A 455 35.52 -3.25 9.93
C GLU A 455 35.48 -4.09 8.65
N ALA A 456 35.47 -5.41 8.83
CA ALA A 456 35.26 -6.35 7.74
C ALA A 456 33.76 -6.43 7.43
N LEU A 457 33.38 -5.98 6.24
CA LEU A 457 31.99 -5.98 5.78
C LEU A 457 31.55 -7.36 5.33
N ILE A 458 30.29 -7.70 5.63
CA ILE A 458 29.60 -8.93 5.18
C ILE A 458 28.32 -8.49 4.42
N PRO A 459 28.44 -8.12 3.14
CA PRO A 459 27.31 -7.65 2.32
C PRO A 459 26.13 -8.61 2.32
N GLU A 460 26.39 -9.91 2.43
CA GLU A 460 25.40 -11.00 2.42
C GLU A 460 24.35 -10.87 3.54
N LYS A 461 24.68 -10.18 4.64
CA LYS A 461 23.74 -9.91 5.73
C LYS A 461 22.83 -8.71 5.49
N MET A 462 23.13 -7.83 4.53
CA MET A 462 22.37 -6.60 4.28
C MET A 462 20.91 -6.73 3.88
N PRO A 463 20.47 -7.78 3.16
CA PRO A 463 19.09 -7.86 2.72
C PRO A 463 18.06 -7.75 3.85
N ILE A 464 18.40 -8.22 5.05
CA ILE A 464 17.54 -8.12 6.24
C ILE A 464 17.11 -6.68 6.55
N LEU A 465 17.92 -5.68 6.21
CA LEU A 465 17.60 -4.27 6.47
C LEU A 465 16.54 -3.72 5.52
N GLY A 466 16.49 -4.22 4.28
CA GLY A 466 15.41 -3.85 3.36
C GLY A 466 14.06 -4.29 3.91
N LEU A 467 14.00 -5.52 4.43
CA LEU A 467 12.80 -6.03 5.08
C LEU A 467 12.50 -5.32 6.41
N CYS A 468 13.50 -5.09 7.26
CA CYS A 468 13.36 -4.30 8.50
C CYS A 468 12.70 -2.94 8.23
N GLN A 469 13.14 -2.24 7.19
CA GLN A 469 12.58 -0.95 6.82
C GLN A 469 11.14 -1.06 6.34
N VAL A 470 10.85 -2.00 5.44
CA VAL A 470 9.50 -2.16 4.85
C VAL A 470 8.48 -2.70 5.87
N ILE A 471 8.90 -3.49 6.87
CA ILE A 471 8.03 -3.90 7.99
C ILE A 471 7.43 -2.67 8.68
N ASN A 472 8.22 -1.63 8.97
CA ASN A 472 7.72 -0.42 9.62
C ASN A 472 6.76 0.40 8.72
N GLN A 473 6.74 0.13 7.40
CA GLN A 473 5.88 0.82 6.43
C GLN A 473 4.58 0.06 6.18
N GLU A 474 4.65 -1.27 6.06
CA GLU A 474 3.49 -2.13 5.81
C GLU A 474 2.75 -2.53 7.09
N TYR A 475 3.44 -2.60 8.22
CA TYR A 475 2.87 -2.88 9.53
C TYR A 475 3.23 -1.77 10.53
N PRO A 476 2.63 -0.57 10.46
CA PRO A 476 2.99 0.55 11.34
C PRO A 476 2.81 0.29 12.84
N GLN A 477 2.07 -0.76 13.20
CA GLN A 477 1.92 -1.26 14.56
C GLN A 477 3.12 -2.09 15.04
N ILE A 478 3.88 -2.70 14.13
CA ILE A 478 5.13 -3.40 14.42
C ILE A 478 6.27 -2.40 14.28
N ARG A 479 7.07 -2.29 15.33
CA ARG A 479 8.30 -1.51 15.28
C ARG A 479 9.47 -2.46 15.10
N CYS A 480 10.19 -2.33 13.99
CA CYS A 480 11.32 -3.19 13.66
C CYS A 480 12.60 -2.36 13.59
N ARG A 481 13.57 -2.62 14.47
CA ARG A 481 14.82 -1.86 14.58
C ARG A 481 16.03 -2.77 14.32
N ASN A 482 17.05 -2.22 13.69
CA ASN A 482 18.36 -2.85 13.56
C ASN A 482 19.41 -2.20 14.47
N ILE A 483 20.17 -3.04 15.16
CA ILE A 483 21.33 -2.66 15.97
C ILE A 483 22.55 -3.44 15.46
N ASP A 484 23.44 -2.77 14.74
CA ASP A 484 24.68 -3.37 14.26
C ASP A 484 25.81 -3.23 15.30
N ILE A 485 26.38 -4.34 15.75
CA ILE A 485 27.45 -4.37 16.75
C ILE A 485 28.81 -4.65 16.11
N GLU A 486 29.87 -4.28 16.83
CA GLU A 486 31.24 -4.60 16.44
C GLU A 486 31.50 -6.12 16.49
N GLY A 487 31.98 -6.70 15.39
CA GLY A 487 32.36 -8.12 15.31
C GLY A 487 33.73 -8.41 15.96
N GLU A 488 33.92 -9.65 16.43
CA GLU A 488 35.10 -10.36 17.01
C GLU A 488 36.14 -9.65 17.90
N ASN A 489 36.37 -8.34 17.80
CA ASN A 489 37.40 -7.62 18.55
C ASN A 489 37.08 -7.37 20.04
N LEU A 490 35.83 -7.60 20.48
CA LEU A 490 35.46 -7.49 21.90
C LEU A 490 35.68 -8.79 22.71
N LEU A 491 35.82 -9.96 22.04
CA LEU A 491 36.07 -11.23 22.74
C LEU A 491 37.55 -11.47 23.08
N TYR A 492 38.48 -10.70 22.47
CA TYR A 492 39.93 -10.84 22.65
C TYR A 492 40.65 -9.60 23.21
N SER A 493 39.95 -8.76 23.97
CA SER A 493 40.56 -7.64 24.69
C SER A 493 40.73 -7.93 26.19
N SER A 494 41.52 -8.94 26.54
CA SER A 494 42.32 -8.86 27.77
C SER A 494 43.79 -8.73 27.38
N LYS A 495 44.26 -7.48 27.31
CA LYS A 495 45.70 -7.21 27.34
C LYS A 495 46.25 -7.65 28.69
N SER A 496 46.70 -8.91 28.77
CA SER A 496 47.80 -9.29 29.65
C SER A 496 48.66 -10.38 29.00
N ARG A 497 49.75 -9.90 28.37
CA ARG A 497 51.05 -10.53 28.14
C ARG A 497 51.12 -11.93 27.49
N SER A 498 51.68 -11.88 26.29
CA SER A 498 52.62 -12.83 25.67
C SER A 498 52.06 -14.12 25.06
N PRO A 499 52.43 -14.43 23.80
CA PRO A 499 52.03 -15.68 23.15
C PRO A 499 52.91 -16.83 23.64
N GLN A 500 52.32 -17.86 24.23
CA GLN A 500 52.89 -19.19 24.21
C GLN A 500 51.86 -20.20 23.69
N PRO A 501 52.28 -21.18 22.87
CA PRO A 501 51.38 -22.16 22.26
C PRO A 501 50.93 -23.21 23.30
N PRO A 502 49.78 -23.86 23.08
CA PRO A 502 49.10 -24.64 24.11
C PRO A 502 49.85 -25.94 24.42
N LEU A 503 50.31 -26.06 25.66
CA LEU A 503 50.68 -27.36 26.24
C LEU A 503 49.43 -28.00 26.84
N VAL A 504 49.14 -29.19 26.31
CA VAL A 504 48.10 -30.13 26.69
C VAL A 504 48.30 -30.67 28.11
N ARG A 505 47.28 -30.54 28.98
CA ARG A 505 46.64 -31.56 29.86
C ARG A 505 46.11 -30.99 31.18
N GLY A 506 44.84 -31.30 31.45
CA GLY A 506 44.44 -31.83 32.75
C GLY A 506 43.30 -31.13 33.47
N ALA A 507 42.11 -31.74 33.37
CA ALA A 507 41.04 -31.81 34.36
C ALA A 507 40.24 -30.54 34.73
N SER A 508 38.93 -30.66 34.47
CA SER A 508 37.79 -30.00 35.12
C SER A 508 37.72 -28.48 35.07
N ASP A 509 37.20 -27.94 33.95
CA ASP A 509 36.44 -26.69 33.97
C ASP A 509 35.11 -26.95 33.23
N THR A 510 34.02 -26.69 33.93
CA THR A 510 32.63 -26.75 33.44
C THR A 510 32.36 -25.60 32.45
N PRO A 511 31.50 -25.75 31.41
CA PRO A 511 31.28 -24.73 30.37
C PRO A 511 30.44 -23.51 30.79
N ASP A 512 30.02 -23.36 32.05
CA ASP A 512 28.92 -22.45 32.45
C ASP A 512 29.35 -21.07 33.01
N SER A 513 30.30 -20.37 32.39
CA SER A 513 30.55 -18.96 32.74
C SER A 513 30.52 -18.05 31.52
N PRO A 514 29.57 -17.08 31.42
CA PRO A 514 29.54 -16.14 30.32
C PRO A 514 30.82 -15.31 30.22
N ARG A 515 31.36 -15.17 29.00
CA ARG A 515 32.54 -14.36 28.74
C ARG A 515 32.22 -12.90 29.06
N ARG A 516 33.02 -12.25 29.91
CA ARG A 516 32.81 -10.85 30.35
C ARG A 516 32.45 -9.85 29.24
N GLY A 517 32.98 -10.03 28.03
CA GLY A 517 32.66 -9.20 26.87
C GLY A 517 31.23 -9.37 26.31
N SER A 518 30.66 -10.58 26.33
CA SER A 518 29.27 -10.79 25.86
C SER A 518 28.24 -10.24 26.85
N GLN A 519 28.58 -10.20 28.14
CA GLN A 519 27.73 -9.57 29.16
C GLN A 519 27.65 -8.04 28.96
N GLU A 520 28.81 -7.38 28.76
CA GLU A 520 28.85 -5.92 28.55
C GLU A 520 28.08 -5.48 27.28
N ILE A 521 28.10 -6.30 26.22
CA ILE A 521 27.31 -6.05 25.00
C ILE A 521 25.82 -6.29 25.28
N GLY A 522 25.47 -7.40 25.94
CA GLY A 522 24.08 -7.71 26.29
C GLY A 522 23.43 -6.60 27.12
N ASP A 523 24.11 -6.11 28.15
CA ASP A 523 23.60 -5.01 29.00
C ASP A 523 23.37 -3.72 28.19
N ARG A 524 24.24 -3.44 27.22
CA ARG A 524 24.08 -2.27 26.34
C ARG A 524 22.93 -2.43 25.37
N LEU A 525 22.75 -3.62 24.82
CA LEU A 525 21.62 -3.94 23.94
C LEU A 525 20.30 -3.78 24.69
N ILE A 526 20.20 -4.28 25.93
CA ILE A 526 19.01 -4.05 26.77
C ILE A 526 18.76 -2.55 26.95
N ALA A 527 19.79 -1.77 27.23
CA ALA A 527 19.65 -0.32 27.36
C ALA A 527 19.17 0.36 26.07
N GLU A 528 19.58 -0.12 24.89
CA GLU A 528 19.10 0.35 23.58
C GLU A 528 17.65 -0.08 23.29
N PHE A 529 17.27 -1.30 23.68
CA PHE A 529 15.90 -1.81 23.50
C PHE A 529 14.91 -0.95 24.30
N LEU A 530 15.29 -0.54 25.51
CA LEU A 530 14.49 0.29 26.39
C LEU A 530 14.59 1.80 26.10
N ASP A 531 15.48 2.23 25.20
CA ASP A 531 15.63 3.65 24.87
C ASP A 531 14.33 4.20 24.21
N PRO A 532 13.73 5.27 24.75
CA PRO A 532 12.58 5.92 24.10
C PRO A 532 12.91 6.53 22.73
N GLN A 533 14.18 6.75 22.40
CA GLN A 533 14.60 7.22 21.08
C GLN A 533 14.25 6.21 19.98
N LYS A 534 13.83 6.72 18.83
CA LYS A 534 13.15 5.92 17.80
C LYS A 534 13.89 5.66 16.51
N GLU A 535 15.21 5.67 16.56
CA GLU A 535 16.03 5.39 15.39
C GLU A 535 15.88 3.95 14.92
N LEU A 536 15.66 3.78 13.61
CA LEU A 536 15.44 2.47 12.99
C LEU A 536 16.75 1.70 12.82
N ILE A 537 17.86 2.41 12.55
CA ILE A 537 19.16 1.81 12.28
C ILE A 537 20.20 2.52 13.14
N VAL A 538 20.84 1.74 14.02
CA VAL A 538 21.93 2.20 14.88
C VAL A 538 23.09 1.24 14.82
N ALA A 539 24.29 1.75 15.08
CA ALA A 539 25.49 0.94 15.14
C ALA A 539 26.33 1.25 16.39
N TYR A 540 26.90 0.21 16.97
CA TYR A 540 27.79 0.29 18.12
C TYR A 540 29.22 -0.10 17.71
N ARG A 541 30.19 0.78 18.02
CA ARG A 541 31.63 0.53 17.90
C ARG A 541 32.33 0.93 19.18
N GLY A 542 32.92 -0.02 19.89
CA GLY A 542 33.43 0.22 21.25
C GLY A 542 32.33 0.75 22.16
N ILE A 543 32.47 1.98 22.69
CA ILE A 543 31.47 2.65 23.55
C ILE A 543 30.59 3.67 22.79
N TYR A 544 30.79 3.80 21.48
CA TYR A 544 30.14 4.83 20.68
C TYR A 544 28.90 4.27 20.00
N ARG A 545 27.80 5.00 20.14
CA ARG A 545 26.56 4.79 19.42
C ARG A 545 26.54 5.72 18.20
N TRP A 546 26.24 5.15 17.05
CA TRP A 546 26.17 5.84 15.77
C TRP A 546 24.78 5.71 15.20
N GLN A 547 24.29 6.80 14.62
CA GLN A 547 23.02 6.86 13.92
C GLN A 547 23.28 7.15 12.44
N GLN A 548 22.57 6.43 11.57
CA GLN A 548 22.66 6.64 10.13
C GLN A 548 21.97 7.97 9.76
N THR A 549 22.65 8.77 8.95
CA THR A 549 22.14 10.00 8.33
C THR A 549 22.55 10.04 6.85
N PHE A 550 22.08 11.03 6.11
CA PHE A 550 22.47 11.22 4.72
C PHE A 550 22.90 12.68 4.51
N LYS A 551 24.08 12.89 3.94
CA LYS A 551 24.60 14.24 3.72
C LYS A 551 24.41 14.65 2.26
N PRO A 552 23.78 15.80 2.00
CA PRO A 552 23.72 16.34 0.65
C PRO A 552 25.13 16.71 0.18
N ILE A 553 25.42 16.41 -1.08
CA ILE A 553 26.62 16.83 -1.79
C ILE A 553 26.21 17.55 -3.07
N SER A 554 27.01 18.52 -3.51
CA SER A 554 26.73 19.25 -4.74
C SER A 554 27.67 18.80 -5.85
N LEU A 555 27.13 18.22 -6.93
CA LEU A 555 27.90 17.79 -8.10
C LEU A 555 27.59 18.69 -9.29
N LYS A 556 28.54 19.58 -9.58
CA LYS A 556 28.42 20.58 -10.65
C LYS A 556 28.49 19.96 -12.03
N GLU A 557 27.94 20.66 -13.01
CA GLU A 557 28.09 20.27 -14.42
C GLU A 557 29.58 20.08 -14.80
N PRO A 558 29.98 18.89 -15.26
CA PRO A 558 31.38 18.59 -15.51
C PRO A 558 31.83 19.12 -16.87
N LYS A 559 33.12 19.45 -16.98
CA LYS A 559 33.75 19.61 -18.30
C LYS A 559 33.89 18.24 -18.95
N LYS A 560 33.64 18.13 -20.26
CA LYS A 560 33.78 16.87 -21.03
C LYS A 560 35.12 16.16 -20.82
N SER A 561 36.22 16.92 -20.63
CA SER A 561 37.56 16.37 -20.36
C SER A 561 37.71 15.64 -19.03
N ASN A 562 36.78 15.83 -18.09
CA ASN A 562 36.84 15.23 -16.75
C ASN A 562 35.99 13.97 -16.65
N ILE A 563 35.10 13.72 -17.63
CA ILE A 563 34.26 12.53 -17.65
C ILE A 563 35.16 11.35 -18.01
N LYS A 564 35.12 10.29 -17.20
CA LYS A 564 35.93 9.07 -17.40
C LYS A 564 35.43 8.18 -18.55
N LEU A 565 35.02 8.79 -19.67
CA LEU A 565 34.69 8.12 -20.92
C LEU A 565 35.73 8.54 -21.98
N ARG A 566 36.58 7.59 -22.35
CA ARG A 566 37.66 7.73 -23.34
C ARG A 566 37.14 7.57 -24.77
N LYS A 567 37.65 8.42 -25.67
CA LYS A 567 37.60 8.18 -27.12
C LYS A 567 38.34 6.89 -27.45
N GLY A 568 37.74 6.02 -28.28
CA GLY A 568 38.33 4.70 -28.58
C GLY A 568 38.22 3.69 -27.42
N GLY A 569 37.41 3.99 -26.40
CA GLY A 569 37.29 3.14 -25.21
C GLY A 569 36.48 1.87 -25.46
N ASN A 570 36.81 0.81 -24.73
CA ASN A 570 36.03 -0.43 -24.66
C ASN A 570 35.33 -0.52 -23.30
N TYR A 571 34.01 -0.73 -23.31
CA TYR A 571 33.20 -0.79 -22.08
C TYR A 571 32.35 -2.05 -22.04
N LEU A 572 32.30 -2.67 -20.86
CA LEU A 572 31.46 -3.83 -20.60
C LEU A 572 30.14 -3.38 -19.99
N ILE A 573 29.02 -3.79 -20.55
CA ILE A 573 27.68 -3.60 -19.99
C ILE A 573 27.11 -4.98 -19.70
N LEU A 574 26.82 -5.22 -18.42
CA LEU A 574 26.25 -6.45 -17.89
C LEU A 574 24.81 -6.21 -17.51
N GLY A 575 23.90 -7.06 -18.02
CA GLY A 575 22.52 -7.12 -17.56
C GLY A 575 21.49 -6.68 -18.61
N ASP A 576 20.33 -6.24 -18.13
CA ASP A 576 19.14 -6.04 -18.96
C ASP A 576 19.19 -4.71 -19.73
N LEU A 577 19.10 -4.72 -21.06
CA LEU A 577 19.03 -3.50 -21.86
C LEU A 577 17.59 -2.96 -21.99
N THR A 578 16.58 -3.79 -21.74
CA THR A 578 15.17 -3.48 -21.96
C THR A 578 14.49 -2.87 -20.75
N ASN A 579 14.47 -3.55 -19.60
CA ASN A 579 13.72 -3.13 -18.40
C ASN A 579 14.61 -2.51 -17.31
N SER A 580 15.79 -2.00 -17.70
CA SER A 580 16.71 -1.31 -16.79
C SER A 580 17.31 -0.05 -17.40
N LEU A 581 18.25 0.59 -16.68
CA LEU A 581 19.02 1.72 -17.21
C LEU A 581 20.13 1.28 -18.19
N GLY A 582 20.29 -0.03 -18.45
CA GLY A 582 21.30 -0.59 -19.35
C GLY A 582 21.33 0.05 -20.74
N ARG A 583 20.16 0.28 -21.37
CA ARG A 583 20.08 1.02 -22.63
C ARG A 583 20.59 2.45 -22.51
N ILE A 584 20.24 3.14 -21.43
CA ILE A 584 20.68 4.53 -21.20
C ILE A 584 22.20 4.58 -20.98
N PHE A 585 22.76 3.59 -20.29
CA PHE A 585 24.21 3.44 -20.14
C PHE A 585 24.90 3.20 -21.48
N ALA A 586 24.35 2.28 -22.30
CA ALA A 586 24.87 2.01 -23.64
C ALA A 586 24.84 3.26 -24.53
N GLN A 587 23.73 4.00 -24.52
CA GLN A 587 23.59 5.27 -25.26
C GLN A 587 24.55 6.35 -24.75
N GLN A 588 24.78 6.43 -23.44
CA GLN A 588 25.72 7.39 -22.86
C GLN A 588 27.15 7.12 -23.34
N VAL A 589 27.54 5.85 -23.37
CA VAL A 589 28.85 5.43 -23.85
C VAL A 589 28.96 5.61 -25.37
N ALA A 590 27.91 5.27 -26.12
CA ALA A 590 27.80 5.44 -27.58
C ALA A 590 27.99 6.88 -28.05
N ALA A 591 27.67 7.87 -27.23
CA ALA A 591 27.91 9.28 -27.53
C ALA A 591 29.41 9.65 -27.64
N THR A 592 30.31 8.74 -27.27
CA THR A 592 31.77 8.90 -27.39
C THR A 592 32.26 8.31 -28.71
N GLU A 593 33.14 9.03 -29.41
CA GLU A 593 33.68 8.59 -30.71
C GLU A 593 34.53 7.30 -30.61
N ASP A 594 34.43 6.45 -31.64
CA ASP A 594 35.23 5.23 -31.85
C ASP A 594 35.08 4.16 -30.74
N THR A 595 33.93 4.08 -30.10
CA THR A 595 33.70 3.24 -28.91
C THR A 595 33.32 1.79 -29.26
N THR A 596 33.78 0.83 -28.45
CA THR A 596 33.33 -0.58 -28.50
C THR A 596 32.57 -0.95 -27.24
N LEU A 597 31.39 -1.56 -27.41
CA LEU A 597 30.57 -2.10 -26.33
C LEU A 597 30.66 -3.62 -26.31
N LEU A 598 31.05 -4.17 -25.17
CA LEU A 598 30.90 -5.59 -24.85
C LEU A 598 29.58 -5.74 -24.09
N LEU A 599 28.57 -6.31 -24.72
CA LEU A 599 27.23 -6.46 -24.19
C LEU A 599 27.04 -7.92 -23.76
N VAL A 600 26.99 -8.14 -22.44
CA VAL A 600 26.55 -9.42 -21.88
C VAL A 600 25.08 -9.24 -21.56
N ALA A 601 24.25 -9.68 -22.50
CA ALA A 601 22.80 -9.51 -22.42
C ALA A 601 22.22 -10.36 -21.29
N HIS A 602 21.03 -9.98 -20.81
CA HIS A 602 20.29 -10.78 -19.83
C HIS A 602 19.67 -12.03 -20.48
N ASN A 603 19.28 -11.93 -21.75
CA ASN A 603 18.75 -13.04 -22.52
C ASN A 603 19.82 -13.59 -23.48
N SER A 604 19.70 -14.88 -23.83
CA SER A 604 20.52 -15.46 -24.90
C SER A 604 20.06 -14.90 -26.24
N ILE A 605 20.85 -13.98 -26.81
CA ILE A 605 20.55 -13.35 -28.10
C ILE A 605 21.09 -14.23 -29.25
N PRO A 606 20.28 -14.52 -30.29
CA PRO A 606 20.73 -15.30 -31.45
C PRO A 606 21.81 -14.57 -32.27
N GLN A 607 22.49 -15.30 -33.16
CA GLN A 607 23.55 -14.74 -34.00
C GLN A 607 23.00 -13.67 -34.97
N LYS A 608 23.81 -12.66 -35.27
CA LYS A 608 23.38 -11.47 -36.06
C LYS A 608 22.82 -11.82 -37.43
N GLU A 609 23.33 -12.89 -38.05
CA GLU A 609 22.89 -13.37 -39.36
C GLU A 609 21.43 -13.83 -39.37
N GLU A 610 20.90 -14.21 -38.21
CA GLU A 610 19.55 -14.76 -38.06
C GLU A 610 18.50 -13.66 -37.74
N TRP A 611 18.94 -12.47 -37.34
CA TRP A 611 18.06 -11.40 -36.83
C TRP A 611 16.98 -10.97 -37.82
N ILE A 612 17.31 -10.87 -39.11
CA ILE A 612 16.35 -10.41 -40.13
C ILE A 612 15.20 -11.41 -40.29
N ASN A 613 15.50 -12.71 -40.30
CA ASN A 613 14.50 -13.76 -40.46
C ASN A 613 13.67 -13.88 -39.16
N ILE A 614 14.34 -13.86 -38.01
CA ILE A 614 13.70 -14.00 -36.70
C ILE A 614 12.75 -12.83 -36.40
N LEU A 615 13.15 -11.59 -36.67
CA LEU A 615 12.31 -10.40 -36.44
C LEU A 615 11.11 -10.31 -37.39
N THR A 616 11.12 -11.06 -38.50
CA THR A 616 10.03 -11.06 -39.49
C THR A 616 9.06 -12.24 -39.33
N GLN A 617 9.47 -13.31 -38.63
CA GLN A 617 8.68 -14.53 -38.47
C GLN A 617 7.83 -14.57 -37.17
N ASN A 618 7.94 -13.58 -36.27
CA ASN A 618 7.21 -13.52 -34.98
C ASN A 618 7.42 -14.74 -34.03
N GLU A 619 8.45 -15.57 -34.26
CA GLU A 619 8.70 -16.78 -33.46
C GLU A 619 9.57 -16.55 -32.20
N ILE A 620 9.82 -15.30 -31.79
CA ILE A 620 10.65 -14.99 -30.61
C ILE A 620 9.93 -14.13 -29.57
N LYS A 621 10.32 -14.33 -28.30
CA LYS A 621 9.86 -13.49 -27.18
C LYS A 621 10.11 -12.01 -27.48
N GLU A 622 9.11 -11.16 -27.26
CA GLU A 622 9.19 -9.72 -27.55
C GLU A 622 10.34 -9.03 -26.79
N SER A 623 10.70 -9.51 -25.59
CA SER A 623 11.88 -9.00 -24.86
C SER A 623 13.19 -9.19 -25.63
N VAL A 624 13.38 -10.33 -26.29
CA VAL A 624 14.56 -10.61 -27.13
C VAL A 624 14.51 -9.76 -28.40
N ALA A 625 13.33 -9.61 -29.01
CA ALA A 625 13.16 -8.74 -30.18
C ALA A 625 13.51 -7.28 -29.87
N GLN A 626 13.10 -6.78 -28.69
CA GLN A 626 13.43 -5.45 -28.22
C GLN A 626 14.93 -5.27 -27.96
N GLU A 627 15.59 -6.23 -27.31
CA GLU A 627 17.06 -6.19 -27.14
C GLU A 627 17.78 -6.12 -28.50
N ILE A 628 17.37 -6.93 -29.48
CA ILE A 628 17.94 -6.91 -30.83
C ILE A 628 17.75 -5.53 -31.48
N ARG A 629 16.53 -4.97 -31.47
CA ARG A 629 16.24 -3.64 -32.05
C ARG A 629 17.11 -2.56 -31.40
N GLN A 630 17.29 -2.60 -30.08
CA GLN A 630 18.14 -1.65 -29.37
C GLN A 630 19.62 -1.75 -29.76
N ILE A 631 20.13 -2.98 -29.95
CA ILE A 631 21.51 -3.15 -30.40
C ILE A 631 21.69 -2.64 -31.84
N GLN A 632 20.72 -2.91 -32.73
CA GLN A 632 20.73 -2.35 -34.10
C GLN A 632 20.74 -0.81 -34.10
N GLU A 633 20.01 -0.16 -33.18
CA GLU A 633 20.04 1.29 -33.01
C GLU A 633 21.42 1.82 -32.58
N LEU A 634 22.13 1.12 -31.70
CA LEU A 634 23.49 1.47 -31.29
C LEU A 634 24.48 1.31 -32.44
N GLU A 635 24.38 0.22 -33.21
CA GLU A 635 25.23 -0.02 -34.38
C GLU A 635 24.98 1.01 -35.50
N ALA A 636 23.73 1.42 -35.70
CA ALA A 636 23.37 2.47 -36.66
C ALA A 636 24.00 3.83 -36.30
N GLN A 637 24.36 4.05 -35.03
CA GLN A 637 25.10 5.22 -34.55
C GLN A 637 26.62 5.09 -34.74
N GLY A 638 27.11 3.98 -35.29
CA GLY A 638 28.52 3.72 -35.58
C GLY A 638 29.30 3.05 -34.44
N VAL A 639 28.61 2.53 -33.43
CA VAL A 639 29.23 1.82 -32.30
C VAL A 639 29.49 0.37 -32.65
N ASN A 640 30.68 -0.15 -32.31
CA ASN A 640 30.97 -1.57 -32.46
C ASN A 640 30.40 -2.35 -31.27
N CYS A 641 29.39 -3.19 -31.48
CA CYS A 641 28.75 -3.98 -30.43
C CYS A 641 29.15 -5.47 -30.54
N LEU A 642 29.87 -5.97 -29.54
CA LEU A 642 30.19 -7.39 -29.34
C LEU A 642 29.19 -7.98 -28.34
N ILE A 643 28.47 -9.02 -28.73
CA ILE A 643 27.33 -9.57 -27.97
C ILE A 643 27.71 -10.94 -27.42
N PHE A 644 27.41 -11.17 -26.15
CA PHE A 644 27.72 -12.40 -25.44
C PHE A 644 26.51 -12.88 -24.64
N SER A 645 26.40 -14.20 -24.52
CA SER A 645 25.36 -14.84 -23.71
C SER A 645 25.60 -14.61 -22.20
N PRO A 646 24.54 -14.62 -21.36
CA PRO A 646 24.65 -14.42 -19.91
C PRO A 646 25.62 -15.39 -19.21
N GLU A 647 25.78 -16.59 -19.78
CA GLU A 647 26.60 -17.69 -19.25
C GLU A 647 28.09 -17.59 -19.64
N SER A 648 28.45 -16.59 -20.45
CA SER A 648 29.80 -16.44 -20.98
C SER A 648 30.81 -16.13 -19.88
N ASP A 649 32.00 -16.73 -19.92
CA ASP A 649 33.07 -16.41 -18.98
C ASP A 649 33.53 -14.96 -19.18
N LEU A 650 33.39 -14.14 -18.14
CA LEU A 650 33.72 -12.72 -18.19
C LEU A 650 35.20 -12.46 -18.52
N ASN A 651 36.11 -13.39 -18.20
CA ASN A 651 37.51 -13.28 -18.60
C ASN A 651 37.69 -13.44 -20.11
N GLU A 652 36.96 -14.37 -20.73
CA GLU A 652 36.98 -14.58 -22.18
C GLU A 652 36.30 -13.43 -22.93
N VAL A 653 35.17 -12.94 -22.40
CA VAL A 653 34.46 -11.76 -22.90
C VAL A 653 35.41 -10.55 -22.94
N MET A 654 36.01 -10.22 -21.79
CA MET A 654 36.93 -9.09 -21.70
C MET A 654 38.21 -9.30 -22.51
N GLY A 655 38.59 -10.55 -22.83
CA GLY A 655 39.74 -10.89 -23.66
C GLY A 655 39.54 -10.61 -25.15
N GLN A 656 38.32 -10.28 -25.60
CA GLN A 656 38.05 -9.91 -27.00
C GLN A 656 38.59 -8.52 -27.38
N VAL A 657 38.98 -7.71 -26.39
CA VAL A 657 39.57 -6.39 -26.57
C VAL A 657 40.89 -6.29 -25.81
N GLU A 658 41.76 -5.36 -26.22
CA GLU A 658 43.08 -5.19 -25.58
C GLU A 658 42.97 -4.73 -24.12
N GLU A 659 42.05 -3.80 -23.84
CA GLU A 659 41.83 -3.24 -22.50
C GLU A 659 40.35 -2.83 -22.34
N VAL A 660 39.74 -3.19 -21.19
CA VAL A 660 38.41 -2.70 -20.79
C VAL A 660 38.60 -1.50 -19.86
N HIS A 661 37.93 -0.40 -20.18
CA HIS A 661 38.12 0.88 -19.50
C HIS A 661 37.08 1.13 -18.42
N GLY A 662 35.88 0.60 -18.55
CA GLY A 662 34.83 0.75 -17.56
C GLY A 662 33.77 -0.33 -17.67
N VAL A 663 33.06 -0.55 -16.57
CA VAL A 663 31.96 -1.53 -16.49
C VAL A 663 30.69 -0.84 -16.01
N PHE A 664 29.57 -1.17 -16.64
CA PHE A 664 28.23 -0.87 -16.13
C PHE A 664 27.53 -2.17 -15.78
N TYR A 665 27.01 -2.27 -14.56
CA TYR A 665 26.20 -3.38 -14.09
C TYR A 665 24.76 -2.90 -13.92
N ALA A 666 23.89 -3.29 -14.87
CA ALA A 666 22.51 -2.86 -14.95
C ALA A 666 21.59 -3.98 -14.47
N THR A 667 20.74 -3.70 -13.49
CA THR A 667 19.82 -4.68 -12.93
C THR A 667 18.37 -4.34 -13.30
N PRO A 668 17.47 -5.31 -13.48
CA PRO A 668 16.07 -5.01 -13.80
C PRO A 668 15.46 -4.02 -12.79
N MET A 669 14.81 -2.97 -13.29
CA MET A 669 14.13 -1.98 -12.45
C MET A 669 12.68 -2.38 -12.15
N SER A 670 12.04 -3.09 -13.08
CA SER A 670 10.66 -3.53 -12.97
C SER A 670 10.51 -4.97 -13.40
N SER A 671 9.92 -5.79 -12.54
CA SER A 671 9.38 -7.10 -12.89
C SER A 671 8.23 -7.43 -11.95
N PRO A 672 7.21 -8.17 -12.40
CA PRO A 672 6.14 -8.67 -11.54
C PRO A 672 6.60 -9.50 -10.35
N LEU A 673 7.81 -10.06 -10.40
CA LEU A 673 8.42 -10.84 -9.32
C LEU A 673 9.29 -9.98 -8.40
N SER A 674 9.48 -8.69 -8.74
CA SER A 674 10.33 -7.79 -7.95
C SER A 674 9.63 -7.28 -6.68
N ALA A 675 8.31 -7.23 -6.66
CA ALA A 675 7.55 -6.64 -5.55
C ALA A 675 6.43 -7.57 -5.07
N ALA A 676 6.31 -7.71 -3.76
CA ALA A 676 5.19 -8.38 -3.09
C ALA A 676 5.04 -7.80 -1.67
N PRO A 677 3.80 -7.49 -1.21
CA PRO A 677 3.53 -7.16 0.18
C PRO A 677 4.12 -8.24 1.09
N ILE A 678 4.62 -7.87 2.27
CA ILE A 678 5.26 -8.82 3.19
C ILE A 678 4.33 -10.00 3.51
N GLN A 679 3.02 -9.77 3.62
CA GLN A 679 2.05 -10.84 3.89
C GLN A 679 2.00 -11.92 2.80
N LEU A 680 2.29 -11.55 1.54
CA LEU A 680 2.26 -12.43 0.37
C LEU A 680 3.67 -12.71 -0.20
N LEU A 681 4.71 -12.16 0.42
CA LEU A 681 6.07 -12.32 -0.06
C LEU A 681 6.51 -13.77 0.16
N GLU A 682 6.78 -14.44 -0.94
CA GLU A 682 7.28 -15.81 -0.99
C GLU A 682 8.79 -15.86 -1.20
N ARG A 683 9.35 -17.06 -0.96
CA ARG A 683 10.76 -17.33 -1.20
C ARG A 683 11.14 -17.15 -2.65
N SER A 684 10.31 -17.60 -3.59
CA SER A 684 10.51 -17.52 -5.04
C SER A 684 10.78 -16.09 -5.53
N GLN A 685 9.97 -15.13 -5.08
CA GLN A 685 10.10 -13.71 -5.40
C GLN A 685 11.34 -13.09 -4.74
N SER A 686 11.64 -13.49 -3.50
CA SER A 686 12.85 -13.04 -2.79
C SER A 686 14.11 -13.54 -3.50
N GLU A 687 14.15 -14.81 -3.86
CA GLU A 687 15.22 -15.45 -4.62
C GLU A 687 15.38 -14.80 -6.00
N TYR A 688 14.30 -14.49 -6.71
CA TYR A 688 14.39 -13.77 -7.98
C TYR A 688 15.17 -12.45 -7.83
N ASN A 689 14.87 -11.66 -6.79
CA ASN A 689 15.58 -10.41 -6.52
C ASN A 689 17.06 -10.64 -6.17
N PHE A 690 17.36 -11.63 -5.31
CA PHE A 690 18.74 -11.95 -4.94
C PHE A 690 19.54 -12.50 -6.12
N GLN A 691 18.94 -13.33 -6.97
CA GLN A 691 19.60 -13.92 -8.12
C GLN A 691 19.91 -12.89 -9.19
N THR A 692 18.93 -12.06 -9.55
CA THR A 692 19.08 -11.05 -10.62
C THR A 692 19.96 -9.87 -10.24
N LYS A 693 20.18 -9.61 -8.94
CA LYS A 693 20.97 -8.48 -8.45
C LYS A 693 22.29 -8.89 -7.81
N ALA A 694 22.29 -9.89 -6.91
CA ALA A 694 23.49 -10.23 -6.14
C ALA A 694 24.44 -11.18 -6.88
N LYS A 695 23.91 -12.25 -7.49
CA LYS A 695 24.75 -13.35 -8.00
C LYS A 695 25.73 -12.92 -9.09
N GLY A 696 25.35 -12.00 -9.97
CA GLY A 696 26.21 -11.52 -11.05
C GLY A 696 27.44 -10.72 -10.60
N LEU A 697 27.44 -10.19 -9.38
CA LEU A 697 28.56 -9.40 -8.85
C LEU A 697 29.78 -10.23 -8.43
N TYR A 698 29.58 -11.45 -7.93
CA TYR A 698 30.69 -12.33 -7.53
C TYR A 698 31.64 -12.68 -8.70
N PRO A 699 31.15 -13.24 -9.85
CA PRO A 699 32.02 -13.54 -10.98
C PRO A 699 32.59 -12.27 -11.62
N LEU A 700 31.86 -11.16 -11.58
CA LEU A 700 32.38 -9.86 -12.02
C LEU A 700 33.58 -9.42 -11.17
N ALA A 701 33.42 -9.38 -9.85
CA ALA A 701 34.50 -8.97 -8.95
C ALA A 701 35.73 -9.86 -9.07
N ALA A 702 35.54 -11.18 -9.16
CA ALA A 702 36.62 -12.13 -9.38
C ALA A 702 37.39 -11.87 -10.69
N SER A 703 36.68 -11.55 -11.77
CA SER A 703 37.29 -11.29 -13.09
C SER A 703 37.98 -9.91 -13.19
N LEU A 704 37.72 -9.02 -12.23
CA LEU A 704 38.29 -7.67 -12.19
C LEU A 704 39.47 -7.53 -11.19
N GLN A 705 39.77 -8.54 -10.39
CA GLN A 705 40.71 -8.45 -9.26
C GLN A 705 42.09 -7.88 -9.63
N ASP A 706 42.62 -8.23 -10.81
CA ASP A 706 43.93 -7.79 -11.30
C ASP A 706 43.86 -6.75 -12.44
N LYS A 707 42.67 -6.19 -12.71
CA LYS A 707 42.44 -5.24 -13.80
C LYS A 707 42.39 -3.81 -13.29
N LYS A 708 42.87 -2.86 -14.11
CA LYS A 708 42.83 -1.43 -13.81
C LYS A 708 41.81 -0.75 -14.70
N LEU A 709 40.60 -0.56 -14.15
CA LEU A 709 39.52 0.14 -14.85
C LEU A 709 39.40 1.58 -14.32
N ASP A 710 38.83 2.46 -15.13
CA ASP A 710 38.52 3.83 -14.73
C ASP A 710 37.35 3.89 -13.74
N PHE A 711 36.40 2.94 -13.84
CA PHE A 711 35.24 2.77 -12.96
C PHE A 711 34.53 1.40 -13.14
N VAL A 712 33.79 1.00 -12.09
CA VAL A 712 32.70 0.03 -12.16
C VAL A 712 31.45 0.70 -11.59
N LEU A 713 30.42 0.91 -12.41
CA LEU A 713 29.17 1.57 -12.01
C LEU A 713 28.06 0.52 -11.87
N VAL A 714 27.56 0.37 -10.65
CA VAL A 714 26.51 -0.58 -10.27
C VAL A 714 25.19 0.16 -10.11
N GLN A 715 24.18 -0.27 -10.85
CA GLN A 715 22.82 0.25 -10.73
C GLN A 715 22.15 -0.33 -9.48
N SER A 716 21.95 0.52 -8.47
CA SER A 716 21.13 0.24 -7.29
C SER A 716 19.80 1.01 -7.41
N SER A 717 19.00 1.05 -6.34
CA SER A 717 17.71 1.72 -6.29
C SER A 717 17.60 2.61 -5.05
N LEU A 718 16.88 3.73 -5.18
CA LEU A 718 16.51 4.60 -4.07
C LEU A 718 15.64 3.87 -3.02
N SER A 719 14.95 2.79 -3.40
CA SER A 719 14.24 1.91 -2.46
C SER A 719 15.16 1.23 -1.43
N ALA A 720 16.46 1.08 -1.71
CA ALA A 720 17.45 0.60 -0.74
C ALA A 720 17.58 1.56 0.45
N VAL A 721 17.25 2.84 0.25
CA VAL A 721 17.32 3.90 1.25
C VAL A 721 15.94 4.24 1.79
N LEU A 722 14.93 4.38 0.93
CA LEU A 722 13.57 4.81 1.32
C LEU A 722 12.65 3.67 1.72
N GLY A 723 13.00 2.42 1.43
CA GLY A 723 12.06 1.30 1.43
C GLY A 723 11.03 1.44 0.31
N GLY A 724 9.82 1.00 0.58
CA GLY A 724 8.66 1.08 -0.29
C GLY A 724 7.73 -0.10 -0.05
N LEU A 725 6.42 0.16 -0.06
CA LEU A 725 5.41 -0.88 0.09
C LEU A 725 5.60 -1.96 -0.98
N GLY A 726 5.65 -3.21 -0.56
CA GLY A 726 5.89 -4.38 -1.39
C GLY A 726 7.35 -4.57 -1.84
N LEU A 727 8.29 -3.71 -1.41
CA LEU A 727 9.68 -3.74 -1.89
C LEU A 727 10.66 -4.37 -0.89
N GLY A 728 10.21 -5.17 0.08
CA GLY A 728 11.07 -5.75 1.12
C GLY A 728 12.29 -6.51 0.55
N ALA A 729 12.05 -7.48 -0.35
CA ALA A 729 13.11 -8.24 -1.01
C ALA A 729 13.92 -7.40 -2.01
N TYR A 730 13.26 -6.56 -2.81
CA TYR A 730 13.91 -5.69 -3.80
C TYR A 730 14.85 -4.67 -3.14
N SER A 731 14.37 -3.98 -2.10
CA SER A 731 15.17 -3.07 -1.29
C SER A 731 16.35 -3.82 -0.66
N GLY A 732 16.11 -5.00 -0.07
CA GLY A 732 17.15 -5.84 0.52
C GLY A 732 18.25 -6.21 -0.47
N ALA A 733 17.87 -6.64 -1.68
CA ALA A 733 18.81 -6.98 -2.75
C ALA A 733 19.63 -5.77 -3.23
N ASN A 734 19.04 -4.58 -3.32
CA ASN A 734 19.78 -3.36 -3.66
C ASN A 734 20.71 -2.89 -2.52
N ARG A 735 20.34 -3.10 -1.25
CA ARG A 735 21.25 -2.87 -0.12
C ARG A 735 22.47 -3.79 -0.14
N PHE A 736 22.31 -5.04 -0.60
CA PHE A 736 23.44 -5.91 -0.88
C PHE A 736 24.38 -5.30 -1.93
N LEU A 737 23.85 -4.78 -3.05
CA LEU A 737 24.68 -4.13 -4.10
C LEU A 737 25.53 -2.99 -3.53
N ASP A 738 24.90 -2.13 -2.72
CA ASP A 738 25.56 -0.97 -2.11
C ASP A 738 26.69 -1.38 -1.16
N ALA A 739 26.43 -2.37 -0.29
CA ALA A 739 27.43 -2.89 0.63
C ALA A 739 28.53 -3.68 -0.08
N PHE A 740 28.20 -4.40 -1.15
CA PHE A 740 29.19 -5.12 -1.96
C PHE A 740 30.14 -4.15 -2.64
N VAL A 741 29.64 -3.06 -3.23
CA VAL A 741 30.46 -1.98 -3.78
C VAL A 741 31.40 -1.40 -2.70
N HIS A 742 30.87 -1.17 -1.50
CA HIS A 742 31.69 -0.65 -0.40
C HIS A 742 32.81 -1.62 0.01
N GLN A 743 32.50 -2.91 0.12
CA GLN A 743 33.48 -3.96 0.38
C GLN A 743 34.54 -4.04 -0.74
N GLN A 744 34.14 -3.98 -2.02
CA GLN A 744 35.10 -3.99 -3.13
C GLN A 744 36.07 -2.81 -3.07
N ASN A 745 35.60 -1.61 -2.69
CA ASN A 745 36.47 -0.45 -2.52
C ASN A 745 37.44 -0.57 -1.33
N GLN A 746 37.23 -1.50 -0.39
CA GLN A 746 38.21 -1.82 0.67
C GLN A 746 39.32 -2.76 0.18
N ILE A 747 39.05 -3.60 -0.84
CA ILE A 747 39.92 -4.71 -1.24
C ILE A 747 40.49 -4.59 -2.67
N SER A 748 39.96 -3.69 -3.50
CA SER A 748 40.35 -3.49 -4.90
C SER A 748 40.85 -2.07 -5.16
N GLU A 749 41.80 -1.92 -6.10
CA GLU A 749 42.24 -0.61 -6.60
C GLU A 749 41.25 -0.01 -7.63
N THR A 750 40.37 -0.82 -8.21
CA THR A 750 39.36 -0.36 -9.17
C THR A 750 38.27 0.43 -8.43
N PRO A 751 37.87 1.63 -8.89
CA PRO A 751 36.86 2.41 -8.20
C PRO A 751 35.45 1.90 -8.52
N TRP A 752 34.79 1.31 -7.52
CA TRP A 752 33.39 0.88 -7.61
C TRP A 752 32.45 1.97 -7.12
N ILE A 753 31.34 2.16 -7.82
CA ILE A 753 30.33 3.18 -7.55
C ILE A 753 28.97 2.50 -7.59
N SER A 754 28.15 2.63 -6.55
CA SER A 754 26.73 2.28 -6.63
C SER A 754 25.92 3.56 -6.69
N ILE A 755 24.90 3.58 -7.54
CA ILE A 755 23.98 4.72 -7.63
C ILE A 755 22.57 4.26 -7.28
N ASN A 756 21.97 4.88 -6.26
CA ASN A 756 20.59 4.63 -5.87
C ASN A 756 19.67 5.53 -6.69
N TRP A 757 19.12 4.97 -7.78
CA TRP A 757 18.25 5.68 -8.71
C TRP A 757 16.79 5.71 -8.25
N ASP A 758 16.13 6.84 -8.48
CA ASP A 758 14.66 6.90 -8.45
C ASP A 758 14.06 6.25 -9.71
N ALA A 759 12.73 6.17 -9.80
CA ALA A 759 12.06 5.69 -11.01
C ALA A 759 12.50 6.50 -12.24
N CYS A 760 12.71 5.83 -13.38
CA CYS A 760 13.03 6.47 -14.65
C CYS A 760 11.86 6.29 -15.61
N LEU A 761 11.26 7.38 -16.08
CA LEU A 761 10.10 7.38 -16.98
C LEU A 761 10.38 8.29 -18.19
N SER A 762 9.76 8.00 -19.34
CA SER A 762 9.75 8.94 -20.46
C SER A 762 8.90 10.18 -20.11
N GLU A 763 9.11 11.30 -20.79
CA GLU A 763 8.29 12.51 -20.58
C GLU A 763 6.80 12.26 -20.88
N GLU A 764 6.50 11.44 -21.88
CA GLU A 764 5.13 11.06 -22.23
C GLU A 764 4.48 10.22 -21.12
N ASP A 765 5.20 9.22 -20.60
CA ASP A 765 4.74 8.37 -19.49
C ASP A 765 4.59 9.17 -18.20
N LYS A 766 5.48 10.14 -17.96
CA LYS A 766 5.41 11.03 -16.81
C LYS A 766 4.17 11.91 -16.87
N GLN A 767 3.85 12.51 -18.01
CA GLN A 767 2.62 13.30 -18.20
C GLN A 767 1.36 12.45 -18.03
N ARG A 768 1.35 11.24 -18.61
CA ARG A 768 0.24 10.29 -18.47
C ARG A 768 0.02 9.86 -17.02
N ALA A 769 1.11 9.57 -16.29
CA ALA A 769 1.05 9.13 -14.89
C ALA A 769 0.73 10.27 -13.90
N MET A 770 1.08 11.53 -14.21
CA MET A 770 0.64 12.69 -13.42
C MET A 770 -0.89 12.90 -13.49
N GLY A 771 -1.51 12.60 -14.64
CA GLY A 771 -2.97 12.67 -14.81
C GLY A 771 -3.75 11.67 -13.93
N LEU A 772 -3.06 10.64 -13.43
CA LEU A 772 -3.61 9.57 -12.56
C LEU A 772 -3.35 9.83 -11.05
N GLY A 773 -2.80 11.00 -10.68
CA GLY A 773 -2.66 11.41 -9.27
C GLY A 773 -1.55 10.71 -8.47
N SER A 774 -0.59 10.04 -9.12
CA SER A 774 0.49 9.33 -8.43
C SER A 774 1.48 10.29 -7.75
N ARG A 775 1.68 10.12 -6.44
CA ARG A 775 2.55 10.95 -5.59
C ARG A 775 4.05 10.81 -5.88
N LEU A 776 4.47 9.75 -6.57
CA LEU A 776 5.89 9.45 -6.85
C LEU A 776 6.37 9.97 -8.21
N VAL A 777 5.44 10.16 -9.16
CA VAL A 777 5.75 10.61 -10.54
C VAL A 777 6.51 11.94 -10.61
N PRO A 778 6.26 12.94 -9.74
CA PRO A 778 7.04 14.18 -9.77
C PRO A 778 8.55 13.97 -9.55
N PHE A 779 8.94 12.95 -8.78
CA PHE A 779 10.35 12.64 -8.48
C PHE A 779 11.02 11.76 -9.54
N ALA A 780 10.25 11.19 -10.48
CA ALA A 780 10.81 10.34 -11.53
C ALA A 780 11.78 11.13 -12.42
N LEU A 781 12.90 10.46 -12.73
CA LEU A 781 13.96 10.90 -13.62
C LEU A 781 13.58 10.63 -15.08
N THR A 782 14.12 11.42 -15.99
CA THR A 782 14.05 11.17 -17.44
C THR A 782 15.37 10.58 -17.94
N PRO A 783 15.39 9.92 -19.11
CA PRO A 783 16.62 9.39 -19.68
C PRO A 783 17.73 10.45 -19.85
N GLU A 784 17.38 11.68 -20.19
CA GLU A 784 18.30 12.82 -20.29
C GLU A 784 18.93 13.15 -18.93
N GLU A 785 18.12 13.17 -17.88
CA GLU A 785 18.59 13.46 -16.52
C GLU A 785 19.48 12.33 -15.99
N VAL A 786 19.13 11.07 -16.26
CA VAL A 786 19.97 9.91 -15.92
C VAL A 786 21.37 10.05 -16.56
N ARG A 787 21.43 10.41 -17.85
CA ARG A 787 22.70 10.68 -18.55
C ARG A 787 23.49 11.82 -17.91
N ALA A 788 22.83 12.92 -17.59
CA ALA A 788 23.45 14.07 -16.93
C ALA A 788 23.97 13.77 -15.51
N VAL A 789 23.34 12.83 -14.81
CA VAL A 789 23.80 12.29 -13.51
C VAL A 789 25.04 11.42 -13.71
N ILE A 790 25.04 10.51 -14.69
CA ILE A 790 26.22 9.66 -14.99
C ILE A 790 27.46 10.50 -15.25
N ASP A 791 27.35 11.54 -16.07
CA ASP A 791 28.49 12.43 -16.37
C ASP A 791 29.07 13.08 -15.12
N ARG A 792 28.19 13.59 -14.24
CA ARG A 792 28.59 14.21 -12.97
C ARG A 792 29.28 13.22 -12.04
N VAL A 793 28.71 12.02 -11.90
CA VAL A 793 29.27 10.97 -11.05
C VAL A 793 30.63 10.52 -11.57
N LEU A 794 30.75 10.20 -12.87
CA LEU A 794 32.01 9.76 -13.47
C LEU A 794 33.10 10.84 -13.44
N ALA A 795 32.73 12.12 -13.46
CA ALA A 795 33.66 13.24 -13.33
C ALA A 795 34.00 13.63 -11.89
N SER A 796 33.22 13.18 -10.90
CA SER A 796 33.38 13.58 -9.49
C SER A 796 34.64 13.01 -8.83
N GLY A 797 35.10 11.84 -9.30
CA GLY A 797 36.17 11.08 -8.67
C GLY A 797 35.76 10.34 -7.39
N LEU A 798 34.48 10.37 -7.00
CA LEU A 798 33.95 9.60 -5.89
C LEU A 798 33.85 8.11 -6.27
N SER A 799 34.36 7.24 -5.40
CA SER A 799 34.26 5.78 -5.50
C SER A 799 33.52 5.23 -4.28
N SER A 800 32.21 5.49 -4.23
CA SER A 800 31.33 5.13 -3.11
C SER A 800 29.88 5.00 -3.58
N GLN A 801 28.98 4.69 -2.64
CA GLN A 801 27.54 4.82 -2.83
C GLN A 801 27.15 6.30 -3.02
N ILE A 802 26.33 6.58 -4.03
CA ILE A 802 25.75 7.89 -4.33
C ILE A 802 24.24 7.74 -4.46
N ILE A 803 23.50 8.58 -3.74
CA ILE A 803 22.04 8.54 -3.71
C ILE A 803 21.51 9.74 -4.51
N VAL A 804 20.58 9.48 -5.43
CA VAL A 804 20.00 10.52 -6.29
C VAL A 804 18.54 10.72 -5.91
N SER A 805 18.19 11.92 -5.44
CA SER A 805 16.83 12.29 -5.08
C SER A 805 16.51 13.71 -5.55
N LYS A 806 15.48 13.85 -6.40
CA LYS A 806 14.97 15.16 -6.83
C LYS A 806 14.31 15.98 -5.73
N GLY A 807 14.00 15.38 -4.59
CA GLY A 807 13.46 16.08 -3.43
C GLY A 807 14.31 15.86 -2.19
N ASP A 808 14.01 16.61 -1.13
CA ASP A 808 14.71 16.46 0.15
C ASP A 808 14.63 15.01 0.67
N LEU A 809 15.79 14.35 0.76
CA LEU A 809 15.86 12.92 1.08
C LEU A 809 15.39 12.64 2.51
N GLU A 810 15.71 13.51 3.48
CA GLU A 810 15.27 13.35 4.86
C GLU A 810 13.75 13.51 5.01
N ALA A 811 13.14 14.47 4.31
CA ALA A 811 11.70 14.64 4.28
C ALA A 811 11.01 13.42 3.62
N ARG A 812 11.59 12.86 2.56
CA ARG A 812 11.09 11.62 1.93
C ARG A 812 11.19 10.41 2.87
N LEU A 813 12.28 10.29 3.63
CA LEU A 813 12.46 9.24 4.64
C LEU A 813 11.42 9.37 5.77
N LYS A 814 11.20 10.58 6.28
CA LYS A 814 10.19 10.82 7.32
C LYS A 814 8.78 10.53 6.79
N GLY A 815 8.45 11.03 5.60
CA GLY A 815 7.15 10.79 4.97
C GLY A 815 6.88 9.32 4.64
N SER A 816 7.90 8.51 4.33
CA SER A 816 7.75 7.06 4.13
C SER A 816 7.58 6.29 5.45
N THR A 817 8.14 6.80 6.56
CA THR A 817 7.95 6.22 7.91
C THR A 817 6.69 6.73 8.65
N GLU A 818 6.15 7.90 8.27
CA GLU A 818 4.99 8.53 8.91
C GLU A 818 3.67 8.32 8.17
N VAL A 819 3.58 7.29 7.30
CA VAL A 819 2.29 6.75 6.86
C VAL A 819 1.57 6.18 8.10
N LYS A 820 0.94 7.07 8.88
CA LYS A 820 0.17 6.74 10.07
C LYS A 820 -1.10 6.02 9.64
N LEU A 821 -1.02 4.70 9.51
CA LEU A 821 -2.18 3.83 9.71
C LEU A 821 -2.46 3.85 11.22
N SER A 822 -3.54 4.53 11.62
CA SER A 822 -3.97 4.64 13.00
C SER A 822 -4.28 3.25 13.60
N PRO A 823 -3.60 2.79 14.66
CA PRO A 823 -4.02 1.63 15.43
C PRO A 823 -4.87 2.13 16.60
N LYS A 824 -6.16 1.75 16.65
CA LYS A 824 -6.93 1.85 17.90
C LYS A 824 -7.10 0.47 18.52
N THR A 825 -6.26 0.23 19.53
CA THR A 825 -6.60 -0.37 20.83
C THR A 825 -7.87 -1.23 20.87
N THR A 826 -7.68 -2.54 20.78
CA THR A 826 -8.53 -3.56 21.40
C THR A 826 -8.20 -3.62 22.89
N ALA A 827 -9.07 -3.04 23.71
CA ALA A 827 -9.27 -3.50 25.08
C ALA A 827 -10.76 -3.35 25.40
N GLU A 828 -11.33 -4.45 25.87
CA GLU A 828 -12.67 -4.60 26.46
C GLU A 828 -13.86 -4.66 25.49
N THR A 829 -14.14 -5.85 24.97
CA THR A 829 -15.27 -6.69 25.43
C THR A 829 -15.31 -7.98 24.62
N GLY A 830 -15.25 -9.12 25.31
CA GLY A 830 -15.25 -10.44 24.68
C GLY A 830 -16.59 -10.75 24.03
N THR A 831 -16.56 -11.00 22.73
CA THR A 831 -17.44 -11.96 22.05
C THR A 831 -16.76 -12.43 20.76
N GLU A 832 -16.85 -13.73 20.51
CA GLU A 832 -16.21 -14.54 19.47
C GLU A 832 -16.00 -13.83 18.12
N VAL A 833 -14.75 -13.84 17.64
CA VAL A 833 -14.37 -13.38 16.30
C VAL A 833 -14.76 -14.47 15.30
N ASN A 834 -15.86 -14.27 14.58
CA ASN A 834 -16.15 -15.00 13.36
C ASN A 834 -15.52 -14.25 12.17
N GLN A 835 -14.73 -14.97 11.39
CA GLN A 835 -14.15 -14.53 10.12
C GLN A 835 -15.28 -14.12 9.14
N ASN A 836 -15.30 -12.86 8.71
CA ASN A 836 -15.93 -12.41 7.46
C ASN A 836 -15.41 -11.00 7.14
N LEU A 837 -14.58 -10.88 6.11
CA LEU A 837 -14.28 -9.60 5.47
C LEU A 837 -15.62 -9.04 4.96
N ALA A 838 -16.07 -7.90 5.48
CA ALA A 838 -17.33 -7.30 5.06
C ALA A 838 -17.22 -6.81 3.61
N GLN A 839 -17.90 -7.48 2.69
CA GLN A 839 -18.04 -7.10 1.28
C GLN A 839 -18.79 -5.75 1.14
N TYR A 840 -18.29 -4.89 0.27
CA TYR A 840 -18.68 -3.51 -0.09
C TYR A 840 -19.32 -3.52 -1.48
N GLU A 841 -20.20 -2.57 -1.80
CA GLU A 841 -20.82 -2.51 -3.14
C GLU A 841 -19.94 -1.78 -4.17
N ARG A 842 -20.05 -2.16 -5.45
CA ARG A 842 -19.43 -1.47 -6.60
C ARG A 842 -19.62 0.05 -6.51
N PRO A 843 -18.53 0.85 -6.47
CA PRO A 843 -18.60 2.30 -6.57
C PRO A 843 -19.30 2.76 -7.84
N ASN A 844 -19.82 3.98 -7.84
CA ASN A 844 -20.58 4.50 -8.98
C ASN A 844 -19.60 4.98 -10.08
N LEU A 845 -19.19 4.07 -10.95
CA LEU A 845 -18.23 4.30 -12.03
C LEU A 845 -18.90 4.84 -13.30
N ALA A 846 -18.12 5.50 -14.16
CA ALA A 846 -18.62 6.11 -15.40
C ALA A 846 -19.07 5.09 -16.48
N ASN A 847 -18.62 3.84 -16.35
CA ASN A 847 -18.98 2.71 -17.20
C ASN A 847 -20.12 1.87 -16.58
N GLU A 848 -20.99 1.33 -17.43
CA GLU A 848 -22.05 0.40 -17.01
C GLU A 848 -21.43 -0.90 -16.46
N TYR A 849 -22.09 -1.46 -15.44
CA TYR A 849 -21.73 -2.78 -14.93
C TYR A 849 -22.08 -3.83 -15.98
N VAL A 850 -21.07 -4.59 -16.41
CA VAL A 850 -21.23 -5.75 -17.29
C VAL A 850 -20.70 -6.95 -16.51
N ALA A 851 -21.55 -7.94 -16.26
CA ALA A 851 -21.13 -9.14 -15.51
C ALA A 851 -20.05 -9.93 -16.29
N PRO A 852 -19.21 -10.70 -15.58
CA PRO A 852 -18.31 -11.69 -16.19
C PRO A 852 -19.02 -12.55 -17.25
N ARG A 853 -18.41 -12.69 -18.43
CA ARG A 853 -19.03 -13.32 -19.60
C ARG A 853 -18.58 -14.76 -19.79
N ASN A 854 -17.45 -15.14 -19.21
CA ASN A 854 -16.87 -16.47 -19.25
C ASN A 854 -16.24 -16.84 -17.89
N ASP A 855 -15.91 -18.12 -17.70
CA ASP A 855 -15.37 -18.66 -16.45
C ASP A 855 -14.05 -17.97 -16.03
N MET A 856 -13.26 -17.52 -17.02
CA MET A 856 -12.02 -16.77 -16.83
C MET A 856 -12.29 -15.40 -16.19
N GLU A 857 -13.16 -14.59 -16.80
CA GLU A 857 -13.58 -13.29 -16.27
C GLU A 857 -14.23 -13.42 -14.89
N GLU A 858 -14.96 -14.51 -14.64
CA GLU A 858 -15.64 -14.75 -13.37
C GLU A 858 -14.64 -15.05 -12.25
N ALA A 859 -13.63 -15.89 -12.54
CA ALA A 859 -12.56 -16.16 -11.59
C ALA A 859 -11.67 -14.91 -11.33
N ILE A 860 -11.39 -14.09 -12.35
CA ILE A 860 -10.69 -12.80 -12.18
C ILE A 860 -11.54 -11.85 -11.30
N ALA A 861 -12.85 -11.76 -11.57
CA ALA A 861 -13.77 -10.93 -10.80
C ALA A 861 -13.79 -11.33 -9.32
N ASN A 862 -13.90 -12.63 -9.02
CA ASN A 862 -13.92 -13.14 -7.65
C ASN A 862 -12.64 -12.80 -6.89
N ILE A 863 -11.48 -12.94 -7.54
CA ILE A 863 -10.19 -12.56 -6.95
C ILE A 863 -10.18 -11.07 -6.59
N TRP A 864 -10.65 -10.21 -7.48
CA TRP A 864 -10.73 -8.77 -7.21
C TRP A 864 -11.75 -8.43 -6.13
N GLN A 865 -12.89 -9.12 -6.11
CA GLN A 865 -13.94 -8.92 -5.12
C GLN A 865 -13.42 -9.26 -3.71
N GLU A 866 -12.66 -10.34 -3.57
CA GLU A 866 -12.07 -10.73 -2.30
C GLU A 866 -10.99 -9.75 -1.81
N ILE A 867 -10.24 -9.15 -2.73
CA ILE A 867 -9.10 -8.27 -2.42
C ILE A 867 -9.54 -6.84 -2.15
N LEU A 868 -10.38 -6.29 -3.05
CA LEU A 868 -10.93 -4.95 -2.92
C LEU A 868 -12.08 -4.93 -1.90
N GLY A 869 -12.60 -6.11 -1.57
CA GLY A 869 -13.81 -6.26 -0.80
C GLY A 869 -15.02 -5.72 -1.53
N VAL A 870 -15.00 -5.50 -2.85
CA VAL A 870 -16.09 -4.86 -3.61
C VAL A 870 -16.84 -5.92 -4.41
N GLU A 871 -18.16 -6.04 -4.30
CA GLU A 871 -18.99 -7.01 -5.03
C GLU A 871 -20.34 -6.38 -5.45
N PRO A 872 -20.83 -6.58 -6.69
CA PRO A 872 -20.15 -7.26 -7.80
C PRO A 872 -19.13 -6.34 -8.50
N ILE A 873 -18.18 -6.92 -9.24
CA ILE A 873 -17.23 -6.16 -10.08
C ILE A 873 -17.51 -6.48 -11.55
N GLY A 874 -17.71 -5.44 -12.35
CA GLY A 874 -18.02 -5.54 -13.77
C GLY A 874 -16.77 -5.66 -14.62
N VAL A 875 -16.88 -6.30 -15.79
CA VAL A 875 -15.71 -6.69 -16.59
C VAL A 875 -14.91 -5.51 -17.11
N ASN A 876 -15.56 -4.35 -17.24
CA ASN A 876 -14.93 -3.12 -17.72
C ASN A 876 -14.49 -2.19 -16.58
N ASP A 877 -14.65 -2.59 -15.32
CA ASP A 877 -14.33 -1.75 -14.18
C ASP A 877 -12.84 -1.62 -14.01
N SER A 878 -12.36 -0.38 -13.87
CA SER A 878 -10.96 -0.18 -13.57
C SER A 878 -10.65 -0.56 -12.14
N PHE A 879 -9.57 -1.33 -11.94
CA PHE A 879 -9.04 -1.70 -10.64
C PHE A 879 -8.93 -0.51 -9.67
N PHE A 880 -8.49 0.64 -10.17
CA PHE A 880 -8.26 1.85 -9.36
C PHE A 880 -9.55 2.60 -9.03
N ASP A 881 -10.48 2.63 -9.96
CA ASP A 881 -11.78 3.28 -9.77
C ASP A 881 -12.61 2.57 -8.69
N LEU A 882 -12.37 1.26 -8.51
CA LEU A 882 -12.94 0.45 -7.44
C LEU A 882 -12.28 0.67 -6.06
N GLY A 883 -11.35 1.62 -5.95
CA GLY A 883 -10.60 1.88 -4.73
C GLY A 883 -9.31 1.05 -4.61
N GLY A 884 -8.93 0.33 -5.66
CA GLY A 884 -7.64 -0.34 -5.75
C GLY A 884 -6.48 0.66 -5.75
N HIS A 885 -5.41 0.31 -5.07
CA HIS A 885 -4.15 1.06 -5.09
C HIS A 885 -2.98 0.08 -5.28
N SER A 886 -1.76 0.58 -5.45
CA SER A 886 -0.59 -0.24 -5.82
C SER A 886 -0.39 -1.48 -4.93
N LEU A 887 -0.69 -1.39 -3.62
CA LEU A 887 -0.64 -2.54 -2.71
C LEU A 887 -1.69 -3.62 -3.04
N LEU A 888 -2.97 -3.25 -3.24
CA LEU A 888 -4.04 -4.17 -3.61
C LEU A 888 -3.82 -4.74 -5.03
N ALA A 889 -3.22 -3.93 -5.92
CA ALA A 889 -2.88 -4.34 -7.28
C ALA A 889 -1.88 -5.50 -7.29
N ILE A 890 -0.87 -5.44 -6.41
CA ILE A 890 0.10 -6.53 -6.29
C ILE A 890 -0.56 -7.80 -5.70
N GLN A 891 -1.47 -7.66 -4.74
CA GLN A 891 -2.24 -8.80 -4.21
C GLN A 891 -3.11 -9.45 -5.30
N ALA A 892 -3.75 -8.61 -6.13
CA ALA A 892 -4.59 -9.08 -7.23
C ALA A 892 -3.76 -9.84 -8.26
N LEU A 893 -2.63 -9.30 -8.68
CA LEU A 893 -1.72 -9.97 -9.61
C LEU A 893 -1.19 -11.31 -9.06
N SER A 894 -0.87 -11.39 -7.77
CA SER A 894 -0.40 -12.63 -7.16
C SER A 894 -1.45 -13.75 -7.26
N ARG A 895 -2.71 -13.47 -6.88
CA ARG A 895 -3.80 -14.46 -6.95
C ARG A 895 -4.16 -14.84 -8.38
N LEU A 896 -4.08 -13.90 -9.32
CA LEU A 896 -4.32 -14.16 -10.73
C LEU A 896 -3.28 -15.12 -11.32
N LYS A 897 -1.99 -14.93 -10.99
CA LYS A 897 -0.93 -15.86 -11.42
C LYS A 897 -1.12 -17.27 -10.87
N GLU A 898 -1.46 -17.38 -9.59
CA GLU A 898 -1.68 -18.68 -8.94
C GLU A 898 -2.88 -19.42 -9.54
N THR A 899 -3.98 -18.69 -9.80
CA THR A 899 -5.23 -19.27 -10.27
C THR A 899 -5.15 -19.73 -11.73
N PHE A 900 -4.49 -18.94 -12.58
CA PHE A 900 -4.48 -19.18 -14.03
C PHE A 900 -3.16 -19.73 -14.59
N GLN A 901 -2.14 -19.89 -13.74
CA GLN A 901 -0.81 -20.40 -14.09
C GLN A 901 -0.12 -19.65 -15.23
N VAL A 902 -0.38 -18.34 -15.35
CA VAL A 902 0.20 -17.46 -16.39
C VAL A 902 1.09 -16.37 -15.78
N GLU A 903 2.09 -15.90 -16.53
CA GLU A 903 2.94 -14.79 -16.09
C GLU A 903 2.30 -13.43 -16.38
N LEU A 904 1.74 -12.79 -15.36
CA LEU A 904 1.17 -11.45 -15.49
C LEU A 904 2.12 -10.31 -15.07
N SER A 905 2.19 -9.32 -15.94
CA SER A 905 2.67 -7.94 -15.83
C SER A 905 2.23 -7.11 -14.61
N MET A 906 3.11 -6.40 -13.87
CA MET A 906 2.66 -5.19 -13.16
C MET A 906 2.18 -4.13 -14.17
N GLY A 907 2.76 -4.14 -15.37
CA GLY A 907 2.33 -3.31 -16.50
C GLY A 907 0.89 -3.56 -16.91
N SER A 908 0.46 -4.83 -16.87
CA SER A 908 -0.85 -5.26 -17.31
C SER A 908 -1.99 -4.69 -16.47
N LEU A 909 -1.82 -4.66 -15.14
CA LEU A 909 -2.83 -4.11 -14.22
C LEU A 909 -2.71 -2.59 -14.01
N LEU A 910 -1.51 -1.99 -14.14
CA LEU A 910 -1.32 -0.55 -13.92
C LEU A 910 -1.49 0.30 -15.18
N TYR A 911 -1.19 -0.22 -16.38
CA TYR A 911 -1.01 0.61 -17.58
C TYR A 911 -1.68 0.06 -18.86
N GLU A 912 -1.68 -1.25 -19.09
CA GLU A 912 -2.13 -1.83 -20.36
C GLU A 912 -3.65 -2.09 -20.37
N ALA A 913 -4.16 -2.83 -19.38
CA ALA A 913 -5.53 -3.29 -19.38
C ALA A 913 -6.06 -3.44 -17.93
N PRO A 914 -6.29 -2.33 -17.20
CA PRO A 914 -6.60 -2.34 -15.77
C PRO A 914 -8.05 -2.76 -15.46
N THR A 915 -8.64 -3.63 -16.27
CA THR A 915 -10.03 -4.14 -16.16
C THR A 915 -10.04 -5.66 -16.21
N ILE A 916 -11.10 -6.29 -15.72
CA ILE A 916 -11.25 -7.75 -15.74
C ILE A 916 -11.22 -8.30 -17.18
N ALA A 917 -11.97 -7.69 -18.11
CA ALA A 917 -11.98 -8.07 -19.52
C ALA A 917 -10.60 -7.91 -20.16
N GLY A 918 -9.90 -6.83 -19.82
CA GLY A 918 -8.56 -6.56 -20.33
C GLY A 918 -7.52 -7.58 -19.84
N ILE A 919 -7.64 -8.02 -18.58
CA ILE A 919 -6.77 -9.06 -18.03
C ILE A 919 -7.14 -10.43 -18.60
N ALA A 920 -8.44 -10.74 -18.73
CA ALA A 920 -8.88 -12.00 -19.34
C ALA A 920 -8.31 -12.18 -20.74
N GLU A 921 -8.31 -11.12 -21.56
CA GLU A 921 -7.74 -11.14 -22.91
C GLU A 921 -6.22 -11.39 -22.90
N ILE A 922 -5.49 -10.82 -21.93
CA ILE A 922 -4.05 -11.09 -21.76
C ILE A 922 -3.80 -12.54 -21.30
N ILE A 923 -4.65 -13.08 -20.43
CA ILE A 923 -4.52 -14.47 -19.97
C ILE A 923 -4.81 -15.45 -21.11
N GLU A 924 -5.89 -15.22 -21.88
CA GLU A 924 -6.25 -16.04 -23.05
C GLU A 924 -5.13 -16.05 -24.09
N GLN A 925 -4.55 -14.89 -24.43
CA GLN A 925 -3.43 -14.81 -25.38
C GLN A 925 -2.20 -15.60 -24.92
N ASN A 926 -1.87 -15.56 -23.62
CA ASN A 926 -0.75 -16.32 -23.07
C ASN A 926 -1.04 -17.83 -22.97
N GLN A 927 -2.30 -18.23 -22.79
CA GLN A 927 -2.71 -19.64 -22.75
C GLN A 927 -2.75 -20.26 -24.14
N ASP A 928 -3.28 -19.56 -25.15
CA ASP A 928 -3.28 -20.00 -26.55
C ASP A 928 -1.85 -20.19 -27.09
N GLU A 929 -0.91 -19.29 -26.77
CA GLU A 929 0.50 -19.46 -27.10
C GLU A 929 1.11 -20.71 -26.43
N SER A 930 0.69 -21.03 -25.20
CA SER A 930 1.19 -22.20 -24.46
C SER A 930 0.63 -23.53 -25.00
N GLU A 931 -0.64 -23.56 -25.42
CA GLU A 931 -1.28 -24.74 -26.01
C GLU A 931 -0.76 -25.02 -27.42
N ASP A 932 -0.55 -23.98 -28.24
CA ASP A 932 0.07 -24.13 -29.57
C ASP A 932 1.52 -24.64 -29.45
N LEU A 933 2.30 -24.12 -28.49
CA LEU A 933 3.66 -24.61 -28.21
C LEU A 933 3.69 -26.06 -27.70
N ALA A 934 2.72 -26.44 -26.87
CA ALA A 934 2.58 -27.81 -26.38
C ALA A 934 2.19 -28.77 -27.50
N ALA A 935 1.23 -28.39 -28.36
CA ALA A 935 0.81 -29.17 -29.52
C ALA A 935 1.95 -29.32 -30.55
N ILE A 936 2.71 -28.27 -30.81
CA ILE A 936 3.91 -28.32 -31.68
C ILE A 936 4.98 -29.23 -31.06
N SER A 937 5.19 -29.17 -29.73
CA SER A 937 6.12 -30.06 -29.03
C SER A 937 5.70 -31.53 -29.08
N GLU A 938 4.40 -31.82 -29.03
CA GLU A 938 3.86 -33.18 -29.13
C GLU A 938 4.03 -33.74 -30.55
N VAL A 939 3.74 -32.94 -31.57
CA VAL A 939 3.96 -33.29 -32.99
C VAL A 939 5.46 -33.47 -33.28
N LEU A 940 6.32 -32.60 -32.74
CA LEU A 940 7.78 -32.74 -32.88
C LEU A 940 8.30 -34.00 -32.17
N ALA A 941 7.72 -34.37 -31.03
CA ALA A 941 8.06 -35.61 -30.32
C ALA A 941 7.60 -36.86 -31.10
N GLU A 942 6.42 -36.82 -31.73
CA GLU A 942 5.96 -37.89 -32.62
C GLU A 942 6.87 -38.02 -33.85
N ILE A 943 7.21 -36.92 -34.51
CA ILE A 943 8.13 -36.93 -35.67
C ILE A 943 9.52 -37.43 -35.29
N GLN A 944 10.03 -37.06 -34.11
CA GLN A 944 11.32 -37.57 -33.60
C GLN A 944 11.29 -39.05 -33.21
N SER A 945 10.10 -39.62 -32.99
CA SER A 945 9.91 -41.04 -32.67
C SER A 945 9.75 -41.94 -33.90
N LEU A 946 9.48 -41.36 -35.07
CA LEU A 946 9.36 -42.07 -36.34
C LEU A 946 10.73 -42.39 -36.95
N SER A 947 10.87 -43.58 -37.52
CA SER A 947 12.06 -43.94 -38.29
C SER A 947 12.06 -43.22 -39.66
N PRO A 948 13.23 -43.01 -40.29
CA PRO A 948 13.33 -42.36 -41.60
C PRO A 948 12.48 -43.03 -42.70
N GLU A 949 12.20 -44.32 -42.58
CA GLU A 949 11.36 -45.08 -43.52
C GLU A 949 9.85 -44.80 -43.33
N GLU A 950 9.41 -44.55 -42.09
CA GLU A 950 8.01 -44.25 -41.76
C GLU A 950 7.62 -42.80 -42.10
N VAL A 951 8.55 -41.86 -41.97
CA VAL A 951 8.37 -40.46 -42.40
C VAL A 951 8.22 -40.37 -43.93
N GLU A 952 8.95 -41.21 -44.68
CA GLU A 952 8.90 -41.25 -46.15
C GLU A 952 7.64 -41.94 -46.71
N GLU A 953 6.95 -42.73 -45.88
CA GLU A 953 5.67 -43.38 -46.21
C GLU A 953 4.48 -42.45 -45.95
N GLN A 954 4.49 -41.67 -44.85
CA GLN A 954 3.46 -40.67 -44.56
C GLN A 954 3.48 -39.49 -45.54
N LEU A 955 4.66 -39.03 -45.97
CA LEU A 955 4.79 -37.96 -46.99
C LEU A 955 4.35 -38.40 -48.41
N LYS A 956 4.04 -39.68 -48.62
CA LYS A 956 3.47 -40.19 -49.88
C LYS A 956 1.95 -40.35 -49.85
N GLU A 957 1.32 -40.30 -48.67
CA GLU A 957 -0.13 -40.42 -48.51
C GLU A 957 -0.86 -39.05 -48.47
N GLU A 958 -0.15 -37.95 -48.24
CA GLU A 958 -0.60 -36.56 -48.49
C GLU A 958 -0.23 -36.08 -49.90
#